data_AF-A0AAQ3X0V6-F1
#
_entry.id   AF-A0AAQ3X0V6-F1
#
_cell.length_a   1.000
_cell.length_b   1.000
_cell.length_c   1.000
_cell.angle_alpha   90.00
_cell.angle_beta   90.00
_cell.angle_gamma   90.00
#
_symmetry.space_group_name_H-M   'P 1'
#
loop_
_entity.id
_entity.type
_entity.pdbx_description
1 polymer ?
#
loop_
_entity_poly.entity_id
_entity_poly.type
_entity_poly.pdbx_seq_one_letter_code
_entity_poly.pdbx_strand_id
1 'polypeptide(L)'
;MKKWHGGFVIVSLFIILMLRYVILDSPLAEKSLQYVFQQNRTAELHWLDVPNPPAIQNPQNSSAVISTKLLASNLSITRNLSDRELQSLYSWNHLRHLLSHAHILPDGVEAIKEAGVAWRELNAALAYDDSIVSVNGSAQQKDKGNQCPYSIRRMNATRLGDRFALKIPCGLIQGSSITIIGTPGGLLGNFKIELTGAAVPGEPDPPIVLHYNVRLLGDKLTEDPVIVQNTWTVADDWGSEDRCPSPDLDAKDNAKVDDLEKCSSMVGKDQKEIMASKLRSNVSTMPPARKKNAEPRKYFPFNQGYLAVAILRVGPHGIHMTVDGKHITSFAFREDLEPGFVGEVRIAGDIKLLSVIASGLPTTEDFEHVTDLEMLKAPPVPTDKSVDLFIGVFSTANNFKRRMAVRRTWMQYDAVRSGKVAVRFFVGLHKNEVVNEELWNEARTYGDIQLMPFVDYYSLILWKTIAICIYGTNALSAKYVMKTDDDAFVRVDEILSSLDRANISHGLLYGRVNSDSQPHRDPYSKWYITPEEWPEESYPPWAHGPGYIVSKDIAKEVYRKHKNGELKMFKLEDVAMGIWINEMKKDGLDVKYENDGRILVEGCEDGYVIAHYQEPRDMMCLWDKFQKTKRGTCCRE
;
A
#
# COMPACT_ATOMS: atom_id res chain seq x y z
N MET A 1 -63.71 46.54 7.37
CA MET A 1 -64.09 45.42 6.48
C MET A 1 -63.61 44.13 7.12
N LYS A 2 -64.53 43.15 7.23
CA LYS A 2 -64.40 41.90 8.00
C LYS A 2 -63.91 40.77 7.08
N LYS A 3 -63.15 39.84 7.68
CA LYS A 3 -63.02 38.40 7.36
C LYS A 3 -62.28 37.98 6.08
N TRP A 4 -61.05 37.45 6.22
CA TRP A 4 -60.63 36.23 5.52
C TRP A 4 -59.40 35.53 6.14
N HIS A 5 -59.47 35.12 7.41
CA HIS A 5 -58.42 34.27 8.04
C HIS A 5 -58.93 32.90 8.52
N GLY A 6 -60.21 32.60 8.33
CA GLY A 6 -60.78 31.28 8.67
C GLY A 6 -60.57 30.21 7.60
N GLY A 7 -60.48 30.58 6.31
CA GLY A 7 -60.38 29.62 5.21
C GLY A 7 -59.04 28.89 5.16
N PHE A 8 -57.94 29.59 5.43
CA PHE A 8 -56.59 29.01 5.38
C PHE A 8 -56.34 27.99 6.49
N VAL A 9 -56.91 28.22 7.68
CA VAL A 9 -56.79 27.30 8.82
C VAL A 9 -57.58 26.02 8.58
N ILE A 10 -58.74 26.11 7.94
CA ILE A 10 -59.57 24.94 7.60
C ILE A 10 -58.89 24.10 6.51
N VAL A 11 -58.30 24.73 5.48
CA VAL A 11 -57.57 24.02 4.42
C VAL A 11 -56.33 23.33 4.97
N SER A 12 -55.55 23.97 5.85
CA SER A 12 -54.42 23.32 6.52
C SER A 12 -54.84 22.14 7.40
N LEU A 13 -55.93 22.27 8.16
CA LEU A 13 -56.46 21.16 8.97
C LEU A 13 -56.95 19.99 8.11
N PHE A 14 -57.54 20.27 6.95
CA PHE A 14 -58.02 19.24 6.03
C PHE A 14 -56.87 18.50 5.35
N ILE A 15 -55.79 19.20 4.98
CA ILE A 15 -54.57 18.61 4.42
C ILE A 15 -53.86 17.73 5.47
N ILE A 16 -53.82 18.17 6.73
CA ILE A 16 -53.24 17.39 7.84
C ILE A 16 -54.07 16.13 8.14
N LEU A 17 -55.41 16.22 8.08
CA LEU A 17 -56.29 15.07 8.23
C LEU A 17 -56.17 14.07 7.08
N MET A 18 -56.02 14.54 5.84
CA MET A 18 -55.75 13.68 4.68
C MET A 18 -54.37 13.02 4.75
N LEU A 19 -53.34 13.74 5.18
CA LEU A 19 -52.01 13.16 5.44
C LEU A 19 -52.06 12.11 6.55
N ARG A 20 -52.83 12.32 7.62
CA ARG A 20 -53.05 11.31 8.67
C ARG A 20 -53.81 10.09 8.16
N TYR A 21 -54.81 10.27 7.31
CA TYR A 21 -55.58 9.15 6.75
C TYR A 21 -54.75 8.30 5.79
N VAL A 22 -53.93 8.94 4.95
CA VAL A 22 -52.99 8.26 4.03
C VAL A 22 -51.87 7.51 4.77
N ILE A 23 -51.46 7.99 5.95
CA ILE A 23 -50.48 7.30 6.80
C ILE A 23 -51.12 6.10 7.53
N LEU A 24 -52.38 6.19 7.96
CA LEU A 24 -53.05 5.11 8.70
C LEU A 24 -53.51 3.92 7.83
N ASP A 25 -53.80 4.12 6.55
CA ASP A 25 -54.33 3.07 5.67
C ASP A 25 -53.27 2.44 4.74
N SER A 26 -51.98 2.70 5.01
CA SER A 26 -50.88 2.13 4.24
C SER A 26 -50.38 0.81 4.88
N PRO A 27 -50.43 -0.34 4.19
CA PRO A 27 -50.06 -1.65 4.75
C PRO A 27 -48.53 -1.86 4.87
N LEU A 28 -47.75 -0.77 4.95
CA LEU A 28 -46.28 -0.79 5.08
C LEU A 28 -45.78 -0.27 6.44
N ALA A 29 -46.66 0.27 7.29
CA ALA A 29 -46.29 0.79 8.62
C ALA A 29 -46.30 -0.28 9.75
N GLU A 30 -46.81 -1.49 9.51
CA GLU A 30 -46.93 -2.54 10.54
C GLU A 30 -45.63 -3.35 10.77
N LYS A 31 -44.64 -3.28 9.86
CA LYS A 31 -43.38 -4.04 10.01
C LYS A 31 -42.23 -3.27 10.68
N SER A 32 -42.34 -1.94 10.83
CA SER A 32 -41.25 -1.12 11.39
C SER A 32 -41.43 -0.70 12.85
N LEU A 33 -42.60 -0.92 13.45
CA LEU A 33 -42.91 -0.46 14.83
C LEU A 33 -42.64 -1.50 15.93
N GLN A 34 -42.30 -2.75 15.58
CA GLN A 34 -41.98 -3.80 16.56
C GLN A 34 -40.51 -3.79 17.04
N TYR A 35 -39.62 -3.03 16.38
CA TYR A 35 -38.19 -3.04 16.73
C TYR A 35 -37.73 -1.84 17.57
N VAL A 36 -38.59 -0.85 17.83
CA VAL A 36 -38.19 0.43 18.46
C VAL A 36 -38.78 0.64 19.86
N PHE A 37 -39.80 -0.13 20.28
CA PHE A 37 -40.38 -0.02 21.63
C PHE A 37 -39.94 -1.16 22.56
N GLN A 38 -38.64 -1.29 22.81
CA GLN A 38 -38.18 -2.06 23.97
C GLN A 38 -36.81 -1.59 24.51
N GLN A 39 -36.61 -0.28 24.62
CA GLN A 39 -35.54 0.24 25.48
C GLN A 39 -35.98 1.56 26.13
N ASN A 40 -35.85 1.59 27.46
CA ASN A 40 -36.00 2.72 28.39
C ASN A 40 -37.38 2.98 29.01
N ARG A 41 -37.65 2.29 30.13
CA ARG A 41 -38.17 2.93 31.34
C ARG A 41 -37.21 2.69 32.51
N THR A 42 -36.84 3.79 33.14
CA THR A 42 -36.06 3.98 34.36
C THR A 42 -36.79 3.51 35.62
N ALA A 43 -36.07 2.93 36.60
CA ALA A 43 -36.34 3.10 38.03
C ALA A 43 -35.15 2.63 38.91
N GLU A 44 -34.56 3.61 39.59
CA GLU A 44 -33.94 3.67 40.94
C GLU A 44 -33.18 2.50 41.60
N LEU A 45 -32.06 2.91 42.23
CA LEU A 45 -31.14 2.15 43.06
C LEU A 45 -31.77 1.58 44.35
N HIS A 46 -31.50 0.30 44.62
CA HIS A 46 -31.39 -0.23 45.98
C HIS A 46 -30.31 -1.32 46.04
N TRP A 47 -29.35 -1.15 46.95
CA TRP A 47 -28.28 -2.09 47.23
C TRP A 47 -28.81 -3.31 48.00
N LEU A 48 -28.56 -4.52 47.47
CA LEU A 48 -28.65 -5.77 48.19
C LEU A 48 -27.42 -6.63 47.84
N ASP A 49 -26.75 -7.10 48.88
CA ASP A 49 -25.52 -7.89 48.86
C ASP A 49 -25.70 -9.33 48.30
N VAL A 50 -24.63 -9.80 47.63
CA VAL A 50 -24.18 -11.21 47.44
C VAL A 50 -24.90 -12.04 46.34
N PRO A 51 -24.24 -12.95 45.57
CA PRO A 51 -22.83 -13.40 45.58
C PRO A 51 -22.05 -13.15 44.28
N ASN A 52 -20.72 -13.27 44.37
CA ASN A 52 -19.78 -13.30 43.22
C ASN A 52 -20.31 -14.15 42.05
N PRO A 53 -20.28 -13.63 40.81
CA PRO A 53 -20.44 -14.48 39.62
C PRO A 53 -19.29 -15.51 39.60
N PRO A 54 -19.54 -16.76 39.20
CA PRO A 54 -18.50 -17.77 39.12
C PRO A 54 -17.40 -17.27 38.18
N ALA A 55 -16.16 -17.59 38.55
CA ALA A 55 -14.99 -17.46 37.68
C ALA A 55 -15.38 -17.90 36.27
N ILE A 56 -15.21 -17.00 35.30
CA ILE A 56 -15.39 -17.30 33.89
C ILE A 56 -14.45 -18.46 33.59
N GLN A 57 -15.01 -19.66 33.49
CA GLN A 57 -14.28 -20.80 32.98
C GLN A 57 -13.90 -20.46 31.54
N ASN A 58 -12.60 -20.61 31.26
CA ASN A 58 -12.02 -20.60 29.93
C ASN A 58 -13.00 -21.13 28.90
N PRO A 59 -13.20 -20.44 27.76
CA PRO A 59 -13.95 -21.02 26.67
C PRO A 59 -13.22 -22.31 26.27
N GLN A 60 -13.88 -23.45 26.51
CA GLN A 60 -13.42 -24.71 25.97
C GLN A 60 -13.35 -24.58 24.45
N ASN A 61 -12.14 -24.80 23.94
CA ASN A 61 -11.80 -25.12 22.56
C ASN A 61 -13.00 -25.64 21.75
N SER A 62 -13.53 -24.77 20.89
CA SER A 62 -14.00 -25.21 19.57
C SER A 62 -12.91 -24.87 18.54
N SER A 63 -11.72 -25.41 18.76
CA SER A 63 -10.72 -25.50 17.70
C SER A 63 -11.26 -26.46 16.66
N ALA A 64 -11.86 -25.93 15.59
CA ALA A 64 -11.93 -26.68 14.35
C ALA A 64 -10.47 -26.98 13.96
N VAL A 65 -10.00 -28.19 14.27
CA VAL A 65 -8.66 -28.64 13.96
C VAL A 65 -8.57 -28.73 12.44
N ILE A 66 -8.21 -27.61 11.80
CA ILE A 66 -7.85 -27.61 10.38
C ILE A 66 -6.60 -28.47 10.28
N SER A 67 -6.71 -29.60 9.61
CA SER A 67 -5.61 -30.53 9.45
C SER A 67 -4.45 -29.84 8.74
N THR A 68 -3.31 -29.75 9.40
CA THR A 68 -2.05 -29.21 8.83
C THR A 68 -1.65 -29.93 7.54
N LYS A 69 -2.05 -31.21 7.39
CA LYS A 69 -1.90 -31.97 6.15
C LYS A 69 -2.72 -31.38 4.99
N LEU A 70 -3.91 -30.85 5.26
CA LEU A 70 -4.79 -30.24 4.25
C LEU A 70 -4.25 -28.89 3.77
N LEU A 71 -3.73 -28.06 4.69
CA LEU A 71 -3.07 -26.81 4.33
C LEU A 71 -1.81 -27.06 3.50
N ALA A 72 -0.99 -28.03 3.93
CA ALA A 72 0.21 -28.43 3.20
C ALA A 72 -0.09 -29.07 1.84
N SER A 73 -1.22 -29.77 1.67
CA SER A 73 -1.62 -30.32 0.38
C SER A 73 -2.01 -29.22 -0.61
N ASN A 74 -2.64 -28.14 -0.16
CA ASN A 74 -3.03 -27.02 -1.02
C ASN A 74 -1.82 -26.22 -1.55
N LEU A 75 -0.70 -26.25 -0.83
CA LEU A 75 0.56 -25.60 -1.17
C LEU A 75 1.58 -26.56 -1.78
N SER A 76 1.16 -27.77 -2.16
CA SER A 76 2.04 -28.76 -2.77
C SER A 76 2.36 -28.39 -4.22
N ILE A 77 3.61 -28.65 -4.61
CA ILE A 77 4.07 -28.49 -5.99
C ILE A 77 3.60 -29.74 -6.76
N THR A 78 2.61 -29.57 -7.63
CA THR A 78 1.97 -30.68 -8.38
C THR A 78 2.38 -30.75 -9.85
N ARG A 79 3.14 -29.77 -10.35
CA ARG A 79 3.63 -29.69 -11.74
C ARG A 79 5.13 -29.98 -11.83
N ASN A 80 5.57 -30.46 -12.98
CA ASN A 80 6.98 -30.40 -13.37
C ASN A 80 7.38 -28.94 -13.56
N LEU A 81 8.23 -28.45 -12.67
CA LEU A 81 8.81 -27.12 -12.72
C LEU A 81 10.22 -27.22 -13.31
N SER A 82 10.62 -26.19 -14.05
CA SER A 82 12.01 -26.02 -14.49
C SER A 82 12.95 -25.82 -13.30
N ASP A 83 14.24 -26.11 -13.47
CA ASP A 83 15.23 -25.91 -12.40
C ASP A 83 15.24 -24.48 -11.86
N ARG A 84 15.01 -23.49 -12.72
CA ARG A 84 14.92 -22.08 -12.33
C ARG A 84 13.69 -21.79 -11.46
N GLU A 85 12.55 -22.37 -11.78
CA GLU A 85 11.33 -22.23 -10.97
C GLU A 85 11.48 -22.95 -9.62
N LEU A 86 12.13 -24.12 -9.60
CA LEU A 86 12.46 -24.83 -8.36
C LEU A 86 13.41 -24.02 -7.47
N GLN A 87 14.38 -23.32 -8.07
CA GLN A 87 15.26 -22.42 -7.31
C GLN A 87 14.49 -21.29 -6.63
N SER A 88 13.45 -20.72 -7.26
CA SER A 88 12.58 -19.71 -6.65
C SER A 88 11.70 -20.25 -5.52
N LEU A 89 11.55 -21.57 -5.43
CA LEU A 89 10.79 -22.27 -4.39
C LEU A 89 11.69 -23.03 -3.41
N TYR A 90 13.00 -22.76 -3.37
CA TYR A 90 13.91 -23.49 -2.49
C TYR A 90 13.49 -23.39 -1.02
N SER A 91 13.27 -22.16 -0.54
CA SER A 91 12.83 -21.93 0.84
C SER A 91 11.43 -22.50 1.08
N TRP A 92 10.52 -22.45 0.11
CA TRP A 92 9.14 -22.95 0.21
C TRP A 92 9.06 -24.35 0.82
N ASN A 93 9.89 -25.28 0.35
CA ASN A 93 9.89 -26.66 0.81
C ASN A 93 10.36 -26.81 2.27
N HIS A 94 11.31 -26.00 2.70
CA HIS A 94 11.78 -25.98 4.09
C HIS A 94 10.77 -25.33 5.03
N LEU A 95 9.99 -24.38 4.51
CA LEU A 95 8.93 -23.68 5.25
C LEU A 95 7.65 -24.51 5.39
N ARG A 96 7.52 -25.69 4.72
CA ARG A 96 6.37 -26.59 4.95
C ARG A 96 6.19 -27.00 6.41
N HIS A 97 7.27 -27.08 7.18
CA HIS A 97 7.22 -27.36 8.62
C HIS A 97 6.77 -26.15 9.45
N LEU A 98 6.88 -24.91 8.94
CA LEU A 98 6.26 -23.74 9.59
C LEU A 98 4.74 -23.86 9.60
N LEU A 99 4.16 -24.47 8.56
CA LEU A 99 2.71 -24.59 8.39
C LEU A 99 2.04 -25.33 9.56
N SER A 100 2.74 -26.20 10.28
CA SER A 100 2.20 -26.88 11.47
C SER A 100 2.13 -26.00 12.71
N HIS A 101 2.84 -24.87 12.71
CA HIS A 101 2.95 -23.91 13.81
C HIS A 101 2.31 -22.56 13.45
N ALA A 102 1.48 -22.53 12.42
CA ALA A 102 0.81 -21.34 11.89
C ALA A 102 -0.02 -20.57 12.93
N HIS A 103 -0.48 -21.25 13.99
CA HIS A 103 -1.27 -20.69 15.08
C HIS A 103 -0.45 -19.86 16.07
N ILE A 104 0.89 -19.91 16.01
CA ILE A 104 1.76 -19.21 16.96
C ILE A 104 1.86 -17.71 16.64
N LEU A 105 1.74 -17.32 15.37
CA LEU A 105 1.76 -15.93 14.95
C LEU A 105 0.34 -15.43 14.63
N PRO A 106 0.04 -14.15 14.87
CA PRO A 106 -1.19 -13.54 14.38
C PRO A 106 -1.33 -13.75 12.87
N ASP A 107 -2.55 -14.00 12.41
CA ASP A 107 -2.92 -14.16 10.99
C ASP A 107 -2.27 -15.35 10.25
N GLY A 108 -1.36 -16.10 10.88
CA GLY A 108 -0.56 -17.14 10.21
C GLY A 108 -1.40 -18.25 9.58
N VAL A 109 -2.45 -18.71 10.27
CA VAL A 109 -3.38 -19.71 9.73
C VAL A 109 -4.12 -19.18 8.51
N GLU A 110 -4.58 -17.92 8.56
CA GLU A 110 -5.37 -17.33 7.48
C GLU A 110 -4.50 -17.05 6.25
N ALA A 111 -3.31 -16.50 6.46
CA ALA A 111 -2.33 -16.26 5.41
C ALA A 111 -1.95 -17.51 4.61
N ILE A 112 -1.85 -18.65 5.30
CA ILE A 112 -1.54 -19.95 4.67
C ILE A 112 -2.75 -20.46 3.87
N LYS A 113 -3.98 -20.30 4.38
CA LYS A 113 -5.18 -20.68 3.63
C LYS A 113 -5.32 -19.86 2.36
N GLU A 114 -5.20 -18.55 2.47
CA GLU A 114 -5.27 -17.61 1.34
C GLU A 114 -4.17 -17.92 0.32
N ALA A 115 -2.95 -18.21 0.79
CA ALA A 115 -1.87 -18.66 -0.08
C ALA A 115 -2.21 -19.96 -0.81
N GLY A 116 -2.89 -20.91 -0.16
CA GLY A 116 -3.36 -22.14 -0.81
C GLY A 116 -4.42 -21.91 -1.88
N VAL A 117 -5.16 -20.80 -1.82
CA VAL A 117 -6.07 -20.36 -2.89
C VAL A 117 -5.26 -19.72 -4.01
N ALA A 118 -4.48 -18.69 -3.69
CA ALA A 118 -3.65 -17.95 -4.64
C ALA A 118 -2.68 -18.86 -5.42
N TRP A 119 -2.08 -19.85 -4.76
CA TRP A 119 -1.19 -20.83 -5.40
C TRP A 119 -1.93 -21.73 -6.39
N ARG A 120 -3.16 -22.14 -6.09
CA ARG A 120 -3.96 -22.97 -7.01
C ARG A 120 -4.41 -22.19 -8.24
N GLU A 121 -4.82 -20.95 -8.04
CA GLU A 121 -5.19 -20.03 -9.13
C GLU A 121 -3.99 -19.78 -10.05
N LEU A 122 -2.84 -19.41 -9.49
CA LEU A 122 -1.61 -19.23 -10.25
C LEU A 122 -1.24 -20.49 -11.05
N ASN A 123 -1.28 -21.68 -10.43
CA ASN A 123 -0.99 -22.92 -11.15
C ASN A 123 -1.99 -23.20 -12.28
N ALA A 124 -3.27 -22.85 -12.11
CA ALA A 124 -4.28 -23.01 -13.15
C ALA A 124 -4.02 -22.06 -14.33
N ALA A 125 -3.69 -20.80 -14.05
CA ALA A 125 -3.31 -19.81 -15.07
C ALA A 125 -2.07 -20.26 -15.85
N LEU A 126 -1.02 -20.71 -15.15
CA LEU A 126 0.22 -21.17 -15.79
C LEU A 126 0.04 -22.47 -16.61
N ALA A 127 -0.83 -23.39 -16.17
CA ALA A 127 -1.14 -24.61 -16.92
C ALA A 127 -1.92 -24.30 -18.21
N TYR A 128 -2.80 -23.30 -18.18
CA TYR A 128 -3.49 -22.82 -19.36
C TYR A 128 -2.49 -22.24 -20.38
N ASP A 129 -1.53 -21.43 -19.94
CA ASP A 129 -0.49 -20.87 -20.81
C ASP A 129 0.40 -21.94 -21.45
N ASP A 130 0.90 -22.91 -20.68
CA ASP A 130 1.69 -24.02 -21.22
C ASP A 130 0.91 -24.85 -22.27
N SER A 131 -0.40 -25.02 -22.07
CA SER A 131 -1.27 -25.73 -23.01
C SER A 131 -1.45 -24.97 -24.33
N ILE A 132 -1.41 -23.63 -24.30
CA ILE A 132 -1.48 -22.79 -25.50
C ILE A 132 -0.13 -22.81 -26.25
N VAL A 133 0.98 -22.75 -25.52
CA VAL A 133 2.34 -22.77 -26.09
C VAL A 133 2.66 -24.10 -26.77
N SER A 134 2.19 -25.23 -26.21
CA SER A 134 2.41 -26.56 -26.78
C SER A 134 1.55 -26.88 -28.02
N VAL A 135 0.40 -26.23 -28.19
CA VAL A 135 -0.49 -26.42 -29.35
C VAL A 135 -0.10 -25.53 -30.53
N ASN A 136 0.46 -24.34 -30.27
CA ASN A 136 0.86 -23.40 -31.31
C ASN A 136 2.39 -23.31 -31.43
N GLY A 137 3.00 -24.36 -31.99
CA GLY A 137 4.36 -24.35 -32.51
C GLY A 137 4.54 -23.40 -33.70
N SER A 138 4.30 -22.11 -33.49
CA SER A 138 4.75 -20.97 -34.28
C SER A 138 4.38 -19.71 -33.51
N ALA A 139 5.39 -18.93 -33.10
CA ALA A 139 5.20 -17.62 -32.52
C ALA A 139 4.42 -16.72 -33.48
N GLN A 140 3.14 -16.49 -33.19
CA GLN A 140 2.40 -15.34 -33.70
C GLN A 140 1.25 -15.01 -32.74
N GLN A 141 1.50 -13.96 -31.95
CA GLN A 141 0.53 -13.04 -31.33
C GLN A 141 -0.82 -13.61 -30.90
N LYS A 142 -0.91 -13.96 -29.62
CA LYS A 142 -2.13 -13.73 -28.83
C LYS A 142 -1.79 -12.79 -27.69
N ASP A 143 -1.70 -11.51 -28.03
CA ASP A 143 -1.64 -10.43 -27.05
C ASP A 143 -2.74 -9.44 -27.43
N LYS A 144 -3.80 -9.38 -26.62
CA LYS A 144 -4.89 -8.38 -26.74
C LYS A 144 -5.81 -8.29 -25.52
N GLY A 145 -5.49 -9.00 -24.42
CA GLY A 145 -6.20 -8.91 -23.14
C GLY A 145 -5.37 -8.37 -21.98
N ASN A 146 -4.04 -8.56 -22.00
CA ASN A 146 -3.16 -8.40 -20.82
C ASN A 146 -2.01 -7.40 -21.03
N GLN A 147 -2.07 -6.56 -22.07
CA GLN A 147 -1.04 -5.54 -22.29
C GLN A 147 -1.32 -4.34 -21.37
N CYS A 148 -0.27 -3.78 -20.74
CA CYS A 148 -0.29 -2.51 -20.02
C CYS A 148 0.00 -1.36 -20.97
N PRO A 149 -1.00 -0.77 -21.65
CA PRO A 149 -0.75 0.31 -22.59
C PRO A 149 -0.34 1.60 -21.86
N TYR A 150 0.67 2.30 -22.40
CA TYR A 150 1.10 3.62 -21.91
C TYR A 150 -0.04 4.63 -21.84
N SER A 151 -1.01 4.48 -22.73
CA SER A 151 -2.20 5.33 -22.77
C SER A 151 -3.43 4.54 -23.18
N ILE A 152 -4.54 4.84 -22.52
CA ILE A 152 -5.86 4.30 -22.81
C ILE A 152 -6.76 5.48 -23.12
N ARG A 153 -7.43 5.46 -24.28
CA ARG A 153 -8.36 6.52 -24.69
C ARG A 153 -9.73 5.95 -25.01
N ARG A 154 -10.77 6.62 -24.53
CA ARG A 154 -12.16 6.38 -24.94
C ARG A 154 -12.75 7.68 -25.47
N MET A 155 -13.16 7.64 -26.74
CA MET A 155 -13.89 8.71 -27.43
C MET A 155 -15.38 8.41 -27.41
N ASN A 156 -16.24 9.45 -27.40
CA ASN A 156 -17.69 9.33 -27.41
C ASN A 156 -18.24 8.49 -26.25
N ALA A 157 -17.81 8.84 -25.03
CA ALA A 157 -18.14 8.15 -23.78
C ALA A 157 -19.62 8.21 -23.38
N THR A 158 -20.47 8.93 -24.12
CA THR A 158 -21.90 9.08 -23.82
C THR A 158 -22.74 8.02 -24.54
N ARG A 159 -23.17 6.97 -23.82
CA ARG A 159 -24.42 6.25 -24.12
C ARG A 159 -25.48 6.67 -23.10
N LEU A 160 -26.73 6.83 -23.54
CA LEU A 160 -27.87 7.19 -22.69
C LEU A 160 -28.00 6.20 -21.51
N GLY A 161 -27.96 6.71 -20.27
CA GLY A 161 -28.17 5.93 -19.04
C GLY A 161 -26.90 5.71 -18.21
N ASP A 162 -26.42 6.78 -17.58
CA ASP A 162 -25.50 6.91 -16.43
C ASP A 162 -24.61 5.74 -16.01
N ARG A 163 -23.33 5.85 -16.41
CA ARG A 163 -22.07 5.53 -15.68
C ARG A 163 -20.99 5.21 -16.72
N PHE A 164 -19.96 6.04 -16.80
CA PHE A 164 -18.77 5.75 -17.59
C PHE A 164 -17.75 5.02 -16.73
N ALA A 165 -17.10 4.00 -17.29
CA ALA A 165 -16.01 3.28 -16.64
C ALA A 165 -14.86 3.06 -17.62
N LEU A 166 -13.63 3.31 -17.16
CA LEU A 166 -12.39 3.06 -17.89
C LEU A 166 -11.49 2.17 -17.04
N LYS A 167 -11.28 0.92 -17.49
CA LYS A 167 -10.35 -0.01 -16.84
C LYS A 167 -8.91 0.46 -17.00
N ILE A 168 -8.15 0.40 -15.92
CA ILE A 168 -6.72 0.69 -15.82
C ILE A 168 -6.05 -0.59 -15.33
N PRO A 169 -5.67 -1.51 -16.23
CA PRO A 169 -5.29 -2.87 -15.86
C PRO A 169 -4.06 -2.95 -14.95
N CYS A 170 -3.17 -1.95 -15.02
CA CYS A 170 -1.85 -1.99 -14.38
C CYS A 170 -1.65 -0.86 -13.36
N GLY A 171 -2.75 -0.27 -12.88
CA GLY A 171 -2.68 0.81 -11.90
C GLY A 171 -2.22 2.16 -12.47
N LEU A 172 -2.03 3.11 -11.57
CA LEU A 172 -1.40 4.40 -11.86
C LEU A 172 -0.02 4.47 -11.20
N ILE A 173 0.87 5.27 -11.79
CA ILE A 173 2.19 5.55 -11.25
C ILE A 173 2.40 7.05 -11.10
N GLN A 174 3.43 7.47 -10.37
CA GLN A 174 3.82 8.88 -10.34
C GLN A 174 4.03 9.41 -11.76
N GLY A 175 3.41 10.54 -12.08
CA GLY A 175 3.42 11.13 -13.41
C GLY A 175 2.28 10.66 -14.32
N SER A 176 1.57 9.59 -13.99
CA SER A 176 0.33 9.21 -14.70
C SER A 176 -0.69 10.34 -14.63
N SER A 177 -1.49 10.47 -15.68
CA SER A 177 -2.56 11.45 -15.74
C SER A 177 -3.84 10.88 -16.36
N ILE A 178 -4.97 11.34 -15.84
CA ILE A 178 -6.31 11.06 -16.38
C ILE A 178 -6.90 12.38 -16.82
N THR A 179 -6.99 12.57 -18.14
CA THR A 179 -7.58 13.73 -18.80
C THR A 179 -9.04 13.43 -19.15
N ILE A 180 -9.94 14.25 -18.64
CA ILE A 180 -11.38 14.18 -18.83
C ILE A 180 -11.80 15.45 -19.57
N ILE A 181 -12.38 15.26 -20.76
CA ILE A 181 -12.92 16.34 -21.58
C ILE A 181 -14.43 16.17 -21.62
N GLY A 182 -15.15 17.13 -21.06
CA GLY A 182 -16.60 17.04 -20.95
C GLY A 182 -17.26 18.38 -20.65
N THR A 183 -18.57 18.42 -20.86
CA THR A 183 -19.41 19.59 -20.59
C THR A 183 -20.39 19.23 -19.49
N PRO A 184 -20.30 19.82 -18.29
CA PRO A 184 -21.32 19.66 -17.25
C PRO A 184 -22.70 20.07 -17.81
N GLY A 185 -23.70 19.22 -17.67
CA GLY A 185 -25.04 19.34 -18.24
C GLY A 185 -26.14 19.29 -17.18
N GLY A 186 -27.33 18.79 -17.53
CA GLY A 186 -28.41 18.51 -16.56
C GLY A 186 -29.04 19.74 -15.88
N LEU A 187 -29.99 19.50 -14.96
CA LEU A 187 -30.66 20.54 -14.17
C LEU A 187 -29.79 21.03 -13.00
N LEU A 188 -29.00 20.13 -12.41
CA LEU A 188 -28.15 20.43 -11.25
C LEU A 188 -26.67 20.51 -11.64
N GLY A 189 -26.24 19.79 -12.69
CA GLY A 189 -24.86 19.84 -13.20
C GLY A 189 -23.81 19.23 -12.27
N ASN A 190 -24.25 18.44 -11.30
CA ASN A 190 -23.38 17.73 -10.37
C ASN A 190 -22.86 16.44 -11.01
N PHE A 191 -21.56 16.19 -10.87
CA PHE A 191 -20.94 14.97 -11.36
C PHE A 191 -19.81 14.54 -10.42
N LYS A 192 -19.46 13.27 -10.49
CA LYS A 192 -18.38 12.68 -9.69
C LYS A 192 -17.43 11.86 -10.55
N ILE A 193 -16.18 11.84 -10.13
CA ILE A 193 -15.09 11.04 -10.66
C ILE A 193 -14.57 10.17 -9.51
N GLU A 194 -14.54 8.87 -9.70
CA GLU A 194 -14.07 7.91 -8.70
C GLU A 194 -12.89 7.11 -9.28
N LEU A 195 -11.77 7.10 -8.57
CA LEU A 195 -10.66 6.16 -8.82
C LEU A 195 -10.88 4.98 -7.89
N THR A 196 -11.27 3.83 -8.45
CA THR A 196 -11.61 2.64 -7.67
C THR A 196 -10.52 1.59 -7.77
N GLY A 197 -10.26 0.92 -6.66
CA GLY A 197 -9.35 -0.21 -6.57
C GLY A 197 -9.85 -1.46 -7.27
N ALA A 198 -9.05 -2.52 -7.25
CA ALA A 198 -9.52 -3.85 -7.66
C ALA A 198 -10.54 -4.40 -6.65
N ALA A 199 -11.58 -5.07 -7.15
CA ALA A 199 -12.53 -5.77 -6.28
C ALA A 199 -11.81 -6.95 -5.60
N VAL A 200 -11.89 -7.03 -4.28
CA VAL A 200 -11.32 -8.11 -3.48
C VAL A 200 -12.34 -9.24 -3.40
N PRO A 201 -12.00 -10.51 -3.73
CA PRO A 201 -12.93 -11.62 -3.57
C PRO A 201 -13.38 -11.76 -2.11
N GLY A 202 -14.69 -11.64 -1.86
CA GLY A 202 -15.29 -11.68 -0.52
C GLY A 202 -15.81 -10.34 -0.02
N GLU A 203 -15.43 -9.23 -0.66
CA GLU A 203 -15.96 -7.89 -0.38
C GLU A 203 -16.81 -7.40 -1.57
N PRO A 204 -18.04 -6.91 -1.32
CA PRO A 204 -18.96 -6.55 -2.41
C PRO A 204 -18.53 -5.29 -3.17
N ASP A 205 -17.79 -4.37 -2.51
CA ASP A 205 -17.46 -3.05 -3.05
C ASP A 205 -15.93 -2.80 -3.01
N PRO A 206 -15.30 -2.41 -4.14
CA PRO A 206 -13.86 -2.11 -4.17
C PRO A 206 -13.54 -0.80 -3.43
N PRO A 207 -12.33 -0.65 -2.85
CA PRO A 207 -11.94 0.59 -2.19
C PRO A 207 -11.92 1.77 -3.17
N ILE A 208 -12.18 2.97 -2.67
CA ILE A 208 -12.15 4.21 -3.45
C ILE A 208 -10.92 5.02 -3.04
N VAL A 209 -9.93 5.05 -3.93
CA VAL A 209 -8.65 5.78 -3.77
C VAL A 209 -8.85 7.29 -3.85
N LEU A 210 -9.80 7.74 -4.68
CA LEU A 210 -10.22 9.13 -4.73
C LEU A 210 -11.68 9.21 -5.18
N HIS A 211 -12.52 9.79 -4.34
CA HIS A 211 -13.85 10.26 -4.69
C HIS A 211 -13.79 11.78 -4.89
N TYR A 212 -13.95 12.25 -6.13
CA TYR A 212 -13.94 13.66 -6.49
C TYR A 212 -15.33 14.09 -6.95
N ASN A 213 -16.02 14.89 -6.15
CA ASN A 213 -17.43 15.21 -6.32
C ASN A 213 -17.64 16.72 -6.54
N VAL A 214 -18.14 17.07 -7.72
CA VAL A 214 -18.42 18.46 -8.12
C VAL A 214 -19.90 18.77 -7.92
N ARG A 215 -20.18 19.79 -7.12
CA ARG A 215 -21.53 20.27 -6.82
C ARG A 215 -21.69 21.70 -7.31
N LEU A 216 -22.36 21.92 -8.45
CA LEU A 216 -22.46 23.24 -9.08
C LEU A 216 -23.50 24.17 -8.44
N LEU A 217 -24.44 23.63 -7.68
CA LEU A 217 -25.43 24.42 -6.92
C LEU A 217 -25.14 24.42 -5.42
N GLY A 218 -23.94 23.99 -5.04
CA GLY A 218 -23.55 23.84 -3.65
C GLY A 218 -24.27 22.71 -2.92
N ASP A 219 -24.14 22.74 -1.60
CA ASP A 219 -24.84 21.87 -0.66
C ASP A 219 -25.30 22.67 0.57
N LYS A 220 -25.88 22.00 1.57
CA LYS A 220 -26.38 22.67 2.78
C LYS A 220 -25.30 23.35 3.62
N LEU A 221 -24.02 23.04 3.40
CA LEU A 221 -22.90 23.57 4.17
C LEU A 221 -22.25 24.75 3.47
N THR A 222 -22.03 24.65 2.16
CA THR A 222 -21.30 25.68 1.40
C THR A 222 -22.24 26.66 0.67
N GLU A 223 -23.47 26.24 0.34
CA GLU A 223 -24.50 26.97 -0.45
C GLU A 223 -24.08 27.38 -1.88
N ASP A 224 -22.82 27.75 -2.06
CA ASP A 224 -22.12 28.02 -3.31
C ASP A 224 -21.49 26.75 -3.93
N PRO A 225 -21.11 26.78 -5.22
CA PRO A 225 -20.44 25.66 -5.88
C PRO A 225 -19.23 25.13 -5.09
N VAL A 226 -19.14 23.81 -4.92
CA VAL A 226 -18.10 23.16 -4.10
C VAL A 226 -17.58 21.87 -4.73
N ILE A 227 -16.29 21.61 -4.56
CA ILE A 227 -15.63 20.33 -4.82
C ILE A 227 -15.43 19.64 -3.46
N VAL A 228 -15.87 18.38 -3.36
CA VAL A 228 -15.65 17.52 -2.19
C VAL A 228 -14.78 16.35 -2.60
N GLN A 229 -13.71 16.11 -1.86
CA GLN A 229 -12.77 15.02 -2.06
C GLN A 229 -12.73 14.11 -0.84
N ASN A 230 -12.75 12.80 -1.04
CA ASN A 230 -12.69 11.82 0.04
C ASN A 230 -12.14 10.48 -0.47
N THR A 231 -11.94 9.54 0.45
CA THR A 231 -11.56 8.15 0.21
C THR A 231 -12.53 7.24 0.96
N TRP A 232 -12.64 5.99 0.52
CA TRP A 232 -13.48 4.99 1.18
C TRP A 232 -12.79 3.63 1.19
N THR A 233 -12.81 2.94 2.32
CA THR A 233 -12.40 1.53 2.46
C THR A 233 -13.47 0.75 3.23
N VAL A 234 -13.47 -0.57 3.11
CA VAL A 234 -14.36 -1.44 3.91
C VAL A 234 -14.02 -1.38 5.40
N ALA A 235 -12.74 -1.20 5.74
CA ALA A 235 -12.27 -1.14 7.12
C ALA A 235 -12.64 0.16 7.83
N ASP A 236 -12.54 1.30 7.14
CA ASP A 236 -12.58 2.62 7.76
C ASP A 236 -13.80 3.47 7.32
N ASP A 237 -14.64 2.93 6.43
CA ASP A 237 -15.74 3.65 5.79
C ASP A 237 -15.25 4.96 5.11
N TRP A 238 -16.11 5.97 4.98
CA TRP A 238 -15.73 7.27 4.44
C TRP A 238 -14.82 8.01 5.42
N GLY A 239 -13.65 8.44 4.94
CA GLY A 239 -12.76 9.30 5.72
C GLY A 239 -13.27 10.75 5.87
N SER A 240 -12.41 11.66 6.34
CA SER A 240 -12.72 13.09 6.43
C SER A 240 -12.90 13.72 5.04
N GLU A 241 -13.77 14.72 4.90
CA GLU A 241 -13.98 15.41 3.62
C GLU A 241 -13.02 16.59 3.43
N ASP A 242 -12.30 16.61 2.30
CA ASP A 242 -11.53 17.78 1.85
C ASP A 242 -12.41 18.63 0.92
N ARG A 243 -12.58 19.93 1.23
CA ARG A 243 -13.52 20.83 0.52
C ARG A 243 -12.82 21.99 -0.15
N CYS A 244 -13.25 22.33 -1.37
CA CYS A 244 -12.75 23.48 -2.13
C CYS A 244 -13.89 24.23 -2.85
N PRO A 245 -14.20 25.49 -2.49
CA PRO A 245 -13.55 26.30 -1.45
C PRO A 245 -13.85 25.78 -0.02
N SER A 246 -12.95 26.07 0.92
CA SER A 246 -13.15 25.74 2.34
C SER A 246 -14.27 26.61 2.93
N PRO A 247 -15.17 26.06 3.78
CA PRO A 247 -16.19 26.85 4.47
C PRO A 247 -15.59 27.85 5.48
N ASP A 248 -14.40 27.57 6.01
CA ASP A 248 -13.69 28.47 6.93
C ASP A 248 -12.77 29.43 6.16
N LEU A 249 -13.22 30.67 5.96
CA LEU A 249 -12.48 31.73 5.27
C LEU A 249 -11.18 32.16 6.00
N ASP A 250 -11.08 31.88 7.30
CA ASP A 250 -9.95 32.25 8.16
C ASP A 250 -8.94 31.10 8.36
N ALA A 251 -9.30 29.87 8.01
CA ALA A 251 -8.38 28.75 7.98
C ALA A 251 -7.48 28.90 6.75
N LYS A 252 -6.38 29.64 6.90
CA LYS A 252 -5.22 29.48 6.01
C LYS A 252 -4.71 28.06 6.19
N ASP A 253 -5.32 27.10 5.51
CA ASP A 253 -4.79 25.75 5.42
C ASP A 253 -3.53 25.86 4.55
N ASN A 254 -2.41 26.20 5.20
CA ASN A 254 -1.07 26.23 4.62
C ASN A 254 -0.61 24.81 4.27
N ALA A 255 -1.43 23.78 4.53
CA ALA A 255 -1.17 22.42 4.11
C ALA A 255 -1.08 22.36 2.58
N LYS A 256 0.08 21.91 2.13
CA LYS A 256 0.39 21.65 0.73
C LYS A 256 0.56 20.16 0.54
N VAL A 257 0.32 19.72 -0.68
CA VAL A 257 0.65 18.37 -1.12
C VAL A 257 1.52 18.55 -2.36
N ASP A 258 2.75 18.03 -2.33
CA ASP A 258 3.74 18.22 -3.40
C ASP A 258 3.96 19.69 -3.76
N ASP A 259 4.13 20.55 -2.73
CA ASP A 259 4.28 22.01 -2.82
C ASP A 259 3.08 22.79 -3.41
N LEU A 260 1.99 22.09 -3.73
CA LEU A 260 0.76 22.67 -4.29
C LEU A 260 -0.32 22.84 -3.21
N GLU A 261 -1.08 23.93 -3.31
CA GLU A 261 -2.21 24.23 -2.41
C GLU A 261 -3.26 23.10 -2.50
N LYS A 262 -3.76 22.62 -1.35
CA LYS A 262 -4.87 21.66 -1.31
C LYS A 262 -6.13 22.16 -2.02
N CYS A 263 -6.43 23.45 -1.85
CA CYS A 263 -7.46 24.17 -2.60
C CYS A 263 -6.86 25.47 -3.13
N SER A 264 -6.96 25.68 -4.45
CA SER A 264 -6.38 26.86 -5.06
C SER A 264 -7.06 28.13 -4.58
N SER A 265 -6.25 29.11 -4.19
CA SER A 265 -6.71 30.39 -3.67
C SER A 265 -7.56 31.23 -4.63
N MET A 266 -7.73 30.81 -5.90
CA MET A 266 -8.64 31.44 -6.85
C MET A 266 -10.05 30.84 -6.87
N VAL A 267 -10.24 29.61 -6.37
CA VAL A 267 -11.56 28.98 -6.28
C VAL A 267 -12.37 29.67 -5.18
N GLY A 268 -13.59 30.10 -5.50
CA GLY A 268 -14.46 30.83 -4.57
C GLY A 268 -14.18 32.34 -4.45
N LYS A 269 -13.15 32.88 -5.13
CA LYS A 269 -12.86 34.34 -5.14
C LYS A 269 -13.57 35.08 -6.27
N ASP A 270 -13.80 36.36 -6.06
CA ASP A 270 -14.40 37.25 -7.06
C ASP A 270 -13.51 37.39 -8.30
N GLN A 271 -14.07 37.19 -9.49
CA GLN A 271 -13.33 37.32 -10.76
C GLN A 271 -12.62 38.68 -10.94
N LYS A 272 -13.17 39.76 -10.34
CA LYS A 272 -12.55 41.09 -10.36
C LYS A 272 -11.24 41.15 -9.55
N GLU A 273 -11.18 40.44 -8.43
CA GLU A 273 -9.97 40.36 -7.59
C GLU A 273 -8.88 39.51 -8.25
N ILE A 274 -9.27 38.46 -8.99
CA ILE A 274 -8.35 37.63 -9.77
C ILE A 274 -7.70 38.43 -10.91
N MET A 275 -8.45 39.30 -11.60
CA MET A 275 -7.88 40.18 -12.63
C MET A 275 -6.97 41.26 -12.02
N ALA A 276 -7.36 41.83 -10.88
CA ALA A 276 -6.57 42.86 -10.19
C ALA A 276 -5.23 42.32 -9.65
N SER A 277 -5.15 41.04 -9.26
CA SER A 277 -3.90 40.41 -8.81
C SER A 277 -2.93 40.10 -9.97
N LYS A 278 -3.45 39.76 -11.17
CA LYS A 278 -2.63 39.57 -12.39
C LYS A 278 -2.11 40.87 -13.01
N LEU A 279 -2.85 41.97 -12.87
CA LEU A 279 -2.52 43.30 -13.41
C LEU A 279 -1.45 44.07 -12.60
N ARG A 280 -0.88 43.49 -11.55
CA ARG A 280 0.25 44.09 -10.80
C ARG A 280 1.62 43.96 -11.49
N SER A 281 1.66 43.56 -12.76
CA SER A 281 2.85 43.72 -13.62
C SER A 281 2.59 44.83 -14.65
N ASN A 282 3.25 45.97 -14.43
CA ASN A 282 3.40 47.16 -15.27
C ASN A 282 2.42 47.34 -16.45
N VAL A 283 1.44 48.23 -16.29
CA VAL A 283 1.16 49.39 -17.16
C VAL A 283 0.03 50.23 -16.53
N SER A 284 0.25 51.55 -16.43
CA SER A 284 -0.74 52.54 -16.05
C SER A 284 -1.72 52.82 -17.20
N THR A 285 -3.02 52.53 -17.04
CA THR A 285 -4.06 53.15 -17.88
C THR A 285 -5.42 53.25 -17.17
N MET A 286 -6.10 54.38 -17.45
CA MET A 286 -7.30 54.99 -16.86
C MET A 286 -8.57 54.11 -16.70
N PRO A 287 -9.53 54.50 -15.84
CA PRO A 287 -10.69 53.66 -15.49
C PRO A 287 -11.82 53.76 -16.53
N PRO A 288 -12.48 52.64 -16.90
CA PRO A 288 -13.73 52.71 -17.65
C PRO A 288 -14.94 52.77 -16.71
N ALA A 289 -15.99 53.42 -17.23
CA ALA A 289 -17.22 53.80 -16.56
C ALA A 289 -18.00 52.63 -15.91
N ARG A 290 -18.63 52.96 -14.76
CA ARG A 290 -19.57 52.12 -14.01
C ARG A 290 -20.73 51.63 -14.91
N LYS A 291 -20.81 50.31 -15.13
CA LYS A 291 -22.06 49.61 -15.46
C LYS A 291 -22.61 48.89 -14.23
N LYS A 292 -23.92 49.04 -14.03
CA LYS A 292 -24.73 48.59 -12.89
C LYS A 292 -24.79 47.06 -12.74
N ASN A 293 -24.72 46.62 -11.49
CA ASN A 293 -25.30 45.42 -10.86
C ASN A 293 -25.30 44.10 -11.66
N ALA A 294 -24.15 43.45 -11.71
CA ALA A 294 -24.08 41.99 -11.71
C ALA A 294 -23.36 41.58 -10.41
N GLU A 295 -23.96 40.69 -9.62
CA GLU A 295 -23.28 40.07 -8.48
C GLU A 295 -21.92 39.53 -8.94
N PRO A 296 -20.85 39.70 -8.14
CA PRO A 296 -19.55 39.17 -8.52
C PRO A 296 -19.65 37.65 -8.59
N ARG A 297 -19.50 37.10 -9.80
CA ARG A 297 -19.43 35.64 -9.96
C ARG A 297 -18.10 35.17 -9.38
N LYS A 298 -18.18 34.45 -8.25
CA LYS A 298 -17.06 33.70 -7.69
C LYS A 298 -16.52 32.74 -8.75
N TYR A 299 -15.20 32.63 -8.86
CA TYR A 299 -14.59 31.72 -9.81
C TYR A 299 -14.78 30.27 -9.33
N PHE A 300 -15.30 29.44 -10.23
CA PHE A 300 -15.36 28.00 -10.05
C PHE A 300 -14.89 27.34 -11.36
N PRO A 301 -14.10 26.24 -11.29
CA PRO A 301 -13.47 25.66 -12.47
C PRO A 301 -14.43 24.99 -13.45
N PHE A 302 -15.63 24.62 -13.01
CA PHE A 302 -16.63 23.97 -13.84
C PHE A 302 -17.85 24.88 -14.02
N ASN A 303 -18.28 25.08 -15.27
CA ASN A 303 -19.45 25.89 -15.58
C ASN A 303 -20.45 25.07 -16.40
N GLN A 304 -21.73 25.12 -16.00
CA GLN A 304 -22.79 24.42 -16.70
C GLN A 304 -22.88 24.86 -18.17
N GLY A 305 -22.90 23.90 -19.09
CA GLY A 305 -22.96 24.13 -20.53
C GLY A 305 -21.63 24.53 -21.18
N TYR A 306 -20.54 24.68 -20.42
CA TYR A 306 -19.21 24.97 -20.95
C TYR A 306 -18.32 23.73 -20.94
N LEU A 307 -17.51 23.58 -21.99
CA LEU A 307 -16.50 22.53 -22.05
C LEU A 307 -15.41 22.78 -21.00
N ALA A 308 -15.04 21.75 -20.27
CA ALA A 308 -13.92 21.74 -19.33
C ALA A 308 -12.93 20.64 -19.69
N VAL A 309 -11.64 20.95 -19.61
CA VAL A 309 -10.55 19.97 -19.68
C VAL A 309 -9.99 19.78 -18.27
N ALA A 310 -10.42 18.72 -17.61
CA ALA A 310 -9.98 18.36 -16.26
C ALA A 310 -8.89 17.29 -16.34
N ILE A 311 -7.78 17.46 -15.62
CA ILE A 311 -6.66 16.53 -15.60
C ILE A 311 -6.33 16.21 -14.15
N LEU A 312 -6.53 14.95 -13.76
CA LEU A 312 -5.99 14.39 -12.53
C LEU A 312 -4.58 13.89 -12.80
N ARG A 313 -3.58 14.38 -12.06
CA ARG A 313 -2.18 13.96 -12.19
C ARG A 313 -1.68 13.38 -10.87
N VAL A 314 -1.01 12.23 -10.95
CA VAL A 314 -0.43 11.55 -9.79
C VAL A 314 0.94 12.17 -9.47
N GLY A 315 1.04 12.80 -8.30
CA GLY A 315 2.28 13.29 -7.69
C GLY A 315 2.92 12.27 -6.76
N PRO A 316 4.07 12.59 -6.15
CA PRO A 316 4.72 11.72 -5.17
C PRO A 316 3.90 11.50 -3.89
N HIS A 317 3.19 12.51 -3.38
CA HIS A 317 2.42 12.40 -2.12
C HIS A 317 0.91 12.61 -2.29
N GLY A 318 0.43 12.90 -3.50
CA GLY A 318 -1.01 12.99 -3.75
C GLY A 318 -1.43 13.06 -5.21
N ILE A 319 -2.71 13.40 -5.42
CA ILE A 319 -3.34 13.56 -6.72
C ILE A 319 -3.76 15.01 -6.90
N HIS A 320 -3.35 15.61 -8.01
CA HIS A 320 -3.58 17.02 -8.31
C HIS A 320 -4.58 17.18 -9.45
N MET A 321 -5.62 17.98 -9.22
CA MET A 321 -6.59 18.36 -10.24
C MET A 321 -6.19 19.68 -10.88
N THR A 322 -6.09 19.68 -12.22
CA THR A 322 -6.03 20.91 -13.01
C THR A 322 -7.24 21.00 -13.92
N VAL A 323 -7.80 22.20 -14.09
CA VAL A 323 -8.92 22.44 -15.02
C VAL A 323 -8.57 23.62 -15.91
N ASP A 324 -8.67 23.40 -17.22
CA ASP A 324 -8.30 24.38 -18.26
C ASP A 324 -6.89 24.98 -18.05
N GLY A 325 -5.95 24.11 -17.65
CA GLY A 325 -4.54 24.46 -17.43
C GLY A 325 -4.23 25.16 -16.10
N LYS A 326 -5.18 25.25 -15.17
CA LYS A 326 -4.97 25.87 -13.85
C LYS A 326 -5.10 24.84 -12.75
N HIS A 327 -4.19 24.89 -11.78
CA HIS A 327 -4.28 24.09 -10.56
C HIS A 327 -5.54 24.43 -9.76
N ILE A 328 -6.31 23.43 -9.35
CA ILE A 328 -7.56 23.60 -8.62
C ILE A 328 -7.46 22.96 -7.23
N THR A 329 -7.11 21.68 -7.13
CA THR A 329 -6.98 21.00 -5.83
C THR A 329 -5.83 20.01 -5.81
N SER A 330 -5.30 19.74 -4.62
CA SER A 330 -4.37 18.64 -4.34
C SER A 330 -4.89 17.81 -3.19
N PHE A 331 -4.99 16.50 -3.37
CA PHE A 331 -5.45 15.56 -2.36
C PHE A 331 -4.32 14.60 -2.00
N ALA A 332 -3.94 14.56 -0.72
CA ALA A 332 -2.90 13.65 -0.24
C ALA A 332 -3.39 12.20 -0.28
N PHE A 333 -2.46 11.26 -0.50
CA PHE A 333 -2.78 9.85 -0.29
C PHE A 333 -3.15 9.60 1.17
N ARG A 334 -4.09 8.68 1.39
CA ARG A 334 -4.46 8.19 2.73
C ARG A 334 -3.90 6.78 2.88
N GLU A 335 -3.67 6.36 4.13
CA GLU A 335 -3.05 5.09 4.47
C GLU A 335 -3.68 3.93 3.67
N ASP A 336 -2.83 3.04 3.14
CA ASP A 336 -3.18 1.85 2.35
C ASP A 336 -3.86 2.07 0.98
N LEU A 337 -3.97 3.31 0.48
CA LEU A 337 -4.57 3.63 -0.82
C LEU A 337 -3.59 4.27 -1.80
N GLU A 338 -2.57 3.51 -2.16
CA GLU A 338 -1.60 3.91 -3.19
C GLU A 338 -2.21 4.01 -4.61
N PRO A 339 -1.66 4.89 -5.48
CA PRO A 339 -2.05 5.00 -6.89
C PRO A 339 -2.00 3.68 -7.67
N GLY A 340 -1.11 2.77 -7.26
CA GLY A 340 -0.95 1.46 -7.88
C GLY A 340 -2.18 0.58 -7.77
N PHE A 341 -3.06 0.82 -6.79
CA PHE A 341 -4.27 0.01 -6.61
C PHE A 341 -5.41 0.36 -7.57
N VAL A 342 -5.35 1.51 -8.27
CA VAL A 342 -6.44 1.99 -9.13
C VAL A 342 -6.65 1.07 -10.34
N GLY A 343 -7.68 0.24 -10.28
CA GLY A 343 -8.06 -0.68 -11.37
C GLY A 343 -9.06 -0.09 -12.36
N GLU A 344 -9.79 0.96 -11.98
CA GLU A 344 -10.84 1.55 -12.81
C GLU A 344 -11.11 3.03 -12.47
N VAL A 345 -11.41 3.82 -13.50
CA VAL A 345 -11.90 5.20 -13.38
C VAL A 345 -13.39 5.22 -13.68
N ARG A 346 -14.21 5.62 -12.72
CA ARG A 346 -15.67 5.75 -12.87
C ARG A 346 -16.07 7.22 -12.91
N ILE A 347 -16.96 7.58 -13.84
CA ILE A 347 -17.51 8.93 -13.93
C ILE A 347 -19.03 8.83 -14.02
N ALA A 348 -19.74 9.57 -13.17
CA ALA A 348 -21.19 9.54 -13.08
C ALA A 348 -21.78 10.93 -12.79
N GLY A 349 -23.06 11.11 -13.09
CA GLY A 349 -23.80 12.36 -12.90
C GLY A 349 -23.96 13.18 -14.19
N ASP A 350 -24.33 14.45 -14.02
CA ASP A 350 -24.75 15.37 -15.08
C ASP A 350 -23.55 15.92 -15.87
N ILE A 351 -22.79 15.06 -16.56
CA ILE A 351 -21.67 15.49 -17.43
C ILE A 351 -21.73 14.79 -18.79
N LYS A 352 -21.74 15.60 -19.86
CA LYS A 352 -21.61 15.11 -21.23
C LYS A 352 -20.14 14.90 -21.55
N LEU A 353 -19.67 13.66 -21.41
CA LEU A 353 -18.29 13.27 -21.69
C LEU A 353 -18.01 13.21 -23.19
N LEU A 354 -17.00 13.95 -23.63
CA LEU A 354 -16.47 13.89 -25.00
C LEU A 354 -15.39 12.81 -25.10
N SER A 355 -14.41 12.84 -24.19
CA SER A 355 -13.33 11.85 -24.14
C SER A 355 -12.73 11.71 -22.74
N VAL A 356 -12.25 10.51 -22.44
CA VAL A 356 -11.40 10.24 -21.27
C VAL A 356 -10.12 9.57 -21.75
N ILE A 357 -8.98 10.10 -21.32
CA ILE A 357 -7.65 9.65 -21.72
C ILE A 357 -6.82 9.44 -20.45
N ALA A 358 -6.42 8.20 -20.20
CA ALA A 358 -5.37 7.89 -19.24
C ALA A 358 -4.04 7.81 -19.99
N SER A 359 -2.98 8.44 -19.48
CA SER A 359 -1.66 8.50 -20.13
C SER A 359 -0.55 8.53 -19.09
N GLY A 360 0.68 8.19 -19.48
CA GLY A 360 1.76 7.99 -18.51
C GLY A 360 1.47 6.81 -17.60
N LEU A 361 0.67 5.86 -18.09
CA LEU A 361 0.40 4.60 -17.40
C LEU A 361 1.66 3.74 -17.42
N PRO A 362 1.88 2.89 -16.40
CA PRO A 362 3.03 2.01 -16.40
C PRO A 362 2.98 1.13 -17.65
N THR A 363 4.02 1.23 -18.48
CA THR A 363 4.20 0.29 -19.59
C THR A 363 5.07 -0.86 -19.16
N THR A 364 4.94 -1.99 -19.86
CA THR A 364 5.95 -3.05 -19.88
C THR A 364 7.33 -2.54 -20.35
N GLU A 365 7.38 -1.42 -21.10
CA GLU A 365 8.59 -0.82 -21.70
C GLU A 365 9.27 0.27 -20.84
N ASP A 366 8.62 0.86 -19.82
CA ASP A 366 9.29 1.76 -18.84
C ASP A 366 10.29 0.99 -17.95
N PHE A 367 10.30 -0.34 -18.09
CA PHE A 367 11.34 -1.26 -17.62
C PHE A 367 12.52 -1.44 -18.60
N GLU A 368 12.49 -0.81 -19.78
CA GLU A 368 13.45 -0.98 -20.89
C GLU A 368 14.28 0.28 -21.25
N HIS A 369 14.71 1.08 -20.27
CA HIS A 369 16.00 1.75 -20.47
C HIS A 369 17.08 0.67 -20.32
N VAL A 370 17.68 0.28 -21.44
CA VAL A 370 18.66 -0.80 -21.62
C VAL A 370 19.82 -0.70 -20.63
N THR A 371 19.60 -1.17 -19.42
CA THR A 371 20.56 -2.04 -18.75
C THR A 371 20.41 -3.39 -19.42
N ASP A 372 21.51 -4.01 -19.85
CA ASP A 372 21.49 -5.38 -20.36
C ASP A 372 20.65 -6.25 -19.40
N LEU A 373 19.60 -6.92 -19.89
CA LEU A 373 18.73 -7.75 -19.04
C LEU A 373 19.57 -8.78 -18.25
N GLU A 374 20.70 -9.21 -18.80
CA GLU A 374 21.67 -10.07 -18.12
C GLU A 374 22.33 -9.40 -16.90
N MET A 375 22.53 -8.08 -16.93
CA MET A 375 23.00 -7.30 -15.78
C MET A 375 21.96 -7.17 -14.67
N LEU A 376 20.67 -7.34 -14.97
CA LEU A 376 19.60 -7.31 -13.96
C LEU A 376 19.28 -8.68 -13.38
N LYS A 377 19.62 -9.76 -14.09
CA LYS A 377 19.49 -11.13 -13.59
C LYS A 377 20.44 -11.37 -12.42
N ALA A 378 19.97 -12.15 -11.44
CA ALA A 378 20.81 -12.66 -10.39
C ALA A 378 21.92 -13.54 -10.99
N PRO A 379 23.18 -13.36 -10.56
CA PRO A 379 24.24 -14.29 -10.89
C PRO A 379 23.88 -15.70 -10.40
N PRO A 380 24.28 -16.74 -11.16
CA PRO A 380 24.11 -18.11 -10.72
C PRO A 380 24.84 -18.32 -9.39
N VAL A 381 24.23 -19.11 -8.51
CA VAL A 381 24.85 -19.49 -7.24
C VAL A 381 26.10 -20.32 -7.53
N PRO A 382 27.28 -19.95 -7.01
CA PRO A 382 28.48 -20.76 -7.20
C PRO A 382 28.32 -22.12 -6.52
N THR A 383 28.55 -23.22 -7.24
CA THR A 383 28.52 -24.59 -6.67
C THR A 383 29.80 -24.92 -5.91
N ASP A 384 30.92 -24.27 -6.28
CA ASP A 384 32.27 -24.67 -5.86
C ASP A 384 32.97 -23.60 -5.01
N LYS A 385 32.32 -22.46 -4.76
CA LYS A 385 32.85 -21.35 -3.97
C LYS A 385 31.86 -20.94 -2.89
N SER A 386 32.35 -20.70 -1.68
CA SER A 386 31.52 -20.14 -0.62
C SER A 386 31.18 -18.68 -0.91
N VAL A 387 29.92 -18.32 -0.69
CA VAL A 387 29.44 -16.92 -0.72
C VAL A 387 29.94 -16.23 0.55
N ASP A 388 30.57 -15.05 0.41
CA ASP A 388 31.07 -14.32 1.58
C ASP A 388 29.92 -13.68 2.36
N LEU A 389 28.98 -13.07 1.65
CA LEU A 389 27.79 -12.44 2.24
C LEU A 389 26.54 -12.83 1.44
N PHE A 390 25.54 -13.35 2.14
CA PHE A 390 24.19 -13.47 1.59
C PHE A 390 23.32 -12.35 2.15
N ILE A 391 22.60 -11.63 1.28
CA ILE A 391 21.65 -10.58 1.64
C ILE A 391 20.25 -11.06 1.25
N GLY A 392 19.40 -11.32 2.24
CA GLY A 392 17.98 -11.51 2.06
C GLY A 392 17.24 -10.18 2.21
N VAL A 393 16.45 -9.83 1.20
CA VAL A 393 15.69 -8.58 1.15
C VAL A 393 14.21 -8.89 1.35
N PHE A 394 13.58 -8.28 2.35
CA PHE A 394 12.13 -8.36 2.50
C PHE A 394 11.44 -7.50 1.45
N SER A 395 10.45 -8.07 0.78
CA SER A 395 9.61 -7.38 -0.19
C SER A 395 8.23 -8.03 -0.26
N THR A 396 7.24 -7.34 -0.80
CA THR A 396 5.87 -7.84 -1.02
C THR A 396 5.57 -7.96 -2.51
N ALA A 397 4.60 -8.77 -2.90
CA ALA A 397 4.34 -9.09 -4.31
C ALA A 397 4.19 -7.84 -5.21
N ASN A 398 3.46 -6.82 -4.73
CA ASN A 398 3.20 -5.55 -5.42
C ASN A 398 4.42 -4.59 -5.50
N ASN A 399 5.50 -4.84 -4.76
CA ASN A 399 6.68 -3.96 -4.71
C ASN A 399 7.66 -4.12 -5.88
N PHE A 400 7.17 -4.36 -7.09
CA PHE A 400 8.01 -4.58 -8.27
C PHE A 400 8.99 -3.41 -8.51
N LYS A 401 8.52 -2.17 -8.38
CA LYS A 401 9.36 -0.97 -8.59
C LYS A 401 10.51 -0.87 -7.58
N ARG A 402 10.27 -1.21 -6.32
CA ARG A 402 11.30 -1.21 -5.27
C ARG A 402 12.37 -2.25 -5.56
N ARG A 403 11.95 -3.49 -5.88
CA ARG A 403 12.88 -4.54 -6.34
C ARG A 403 13.67 -4.13 -7.58
N MET A 404 13.03 -3.51 -8.55
CA MET A 404 13.71 -3.02 -9.76
C MET A 404 14.69 -1.88 -9.47
N ALA A 405 14.40 -0.98 -8.53
CA ALA A 405 15.34 0.05 -8.09
C ALA A 405 16.57 -0.58 -7.43
N VAL A 406 16.37 -1.53 -6.51
CA VAL A 406 17.44 -2.32 -5.89
C VAL A 406 18.30 -3.02 -6.96
N ARG A 407 17.67 -3.70 -7.93
CA ARG A 407 18.36 -4.34 -9.06
C ARG A 407 19.22 -3.37 -9.86
N ARG A 408 18.70 -2.19 -10.19
CA ARG A 408 19.39 -1.18 -11.01
C ARG A 408 20.46 -0.39 -10.25
N THR A 409 20.49 -0.50 -8.92
CA THR A 409 21.35 0.29 -8.04
C THR A 409 22.38 -0.59 -7.34
N TRP A 410 22.24 -0.83 -6.04
CA TRP A 410 23.25 -1.49 -5.23
C TRP A 410 23.37 -3.00 -5.51
N MET A 411 22.47 -3.63 -6.25
CA MET A 411 22.77 -4.97 -6.80
C MET A 411 23.80 -4.94 -7.94
N GLN A 412 24.19 -3.76 -8.43
CA GLN A 412 25.21 -3.58 -9.46
C GLN A 412 26.63 -3.43 -8.90
N TYR A 413 26.84 -3.56 -7.57
CA TYR A 413 28.19 -3.66 -7.02
C TYR A 413 28.94 -4.87 -7.60
N ASP A 414 30.24 -4.71 -7.88
CA ASP A 414 31.09 -5.78 -8.43
C ASP A 414 31.08 -7.05 -7.57
N ALA A 415 31.00 -6.91 -6.25
CA ALA A 415 30.92 -8.04 -5.33
C ALA A 415 29.63 -8.86 -5.51
N VAL A 416 28.52 -8.20 -5.85
CA VAL A 416 27.26 -8.87 -6.18
C VAL A 416 27.38 -9.52 -7.56
N ARG A 417 27.82 -8.76 -8.58
CA ARG A 417 27.91 -9.23 -9.96
C ARG A 417 28.90 -10.40 -10.16
N SER A 418 29.96 -10.46 -9.35
CA SER A 418 30.93 -11.57 -9.35
C SER A 418 30.47 -12.82 -8.59
N GLY A 419 29.34 -12.75 -7.88
CA GLY A 419 28.83 -13.84 -7.05
C GLY A 419 29.53 -13.99 -5.68
N LYS A 420 30.43 -13.07 -5.31
CA LYS A 420 31.00 -12.99 -3.95
C LYS A 420 29.93 -12.68 -2.91
N VAL A 421 28.95 -11.86 -3.30
CA VAL A 421 27.75 -11.53 -2.54
C VAL A 421 26.52 -12.01 -3.31
N ALA A 422 25.63 -12.72 -2.64
CA ALA A 422 24.36 -13.13 -3.22
C ALA A 422 23.22 -12.31 -2.63
N VAL A 423 22.30 -11.82 -3.47
CA VAL A 423 21.12 -11.06 -3.05
C VAL A 423 19.87 -11.78 -3.53
N ARG A 424 18.88 -11.99 -2.65
CA ARG A 424 17.58 -12.58 -2.99
C ARG A 424 16.43 -11.84 -2.28
N PHE A 425 15.32 -11.63 -2.98
CA PHE A 425 14.08 -11.09 -2.43
C PHE A 425 13.21 -12.20 -1.85
N PHE A 426 12.66 -12.02 -0.66
CA PHE A 426 11.75 -12.96 -0.01
C PHE A 426 10.34 -12.39 -0.01
N VAL A 427 9.47 -13.00 -0.80
CA VAL A 427 8.17 -12.43 -1.19
C VAL A 427 7.07 -13.44 -0.93
N GLY A 428 6.04 -13.06 -0.16
CA GLY A 428 4.83 -13.85 0.02
C GLY A 428 3.90 -13.71 -1.18
N LEU A 429 2.89 -14.59 -1.24
CA LEU A 429 1.84 -14.47 -2.24
C LEU A 429 0.95 -13.25 -1.98
N HIS A 430 0.20 -12.87 -2.99
CA HIS A 430 -0.83 -11.83 -2.91
C HIS A 430 -2.22 -12.46 -3.04
N LYS A 431 -3.26 -11.75 -2.58
CA LYS A 431 -4.67 -12.19 -2.79
C LYS A 431 -5.17 -11.96 -4.22
N ASN A 432 -4.41 -11.21 -5.02
CA ASN A 432 -4.77 -10.87 -6.40
C ASN A 432 -3.99 -11.77 -7.36
N GLU A 433 -4.72 -12.51 -8.20
CA GLU A 433 -4.20 -13.44 -9.21
C GLU A 433 -3.19 -12.77 -10.15
N VAL A 434 -3.52 -11.60 -10.71
CA VAL A 434 -2.68 -10.87 -11.66
C VAL A 434 -1.34 -10.49 -11.03
N VAL A 435 -1.35 -10.04 -9.77
CA VAL A 435 -0.12 -9.70 -9.03
C VAL A 435 0.77 -10.93 -8.84
N ASN A 436 0.20 -12.11 -8.62
CA ASN A 436 0.96 -13.35 -8.50
C ASN A 436 1.52 -13.83 -9.85
N GLU A 437 0.77 -13.67 -10.95
CA GLU A 437 1.26 -13.97 -12.30
C GLU A 437 2.44 -13.07 -12.68
N GLU A 438 2.34 -11.77 -12.40
CA GLU A 438 3.43 -10.81 -12.61
C GLU A 438 4.66 -11.15 -11.76
N LEU A 439 4.46 -11.47 -10.48
CA LEU A 439 5.52 -11.91 -9.58
C LEU A 439 6.20 -13.20 -10.08
N TRP A 440 5.42 -14.15 -10.59
CA TRP A 440 5.94 -15.39 -11.16
C TRP A 440 6.80 -15.13 -12.40
N ASN A 441 6.32 -14.28 -13.30
CA ASN A 441 7.07 -13.86 -14.49
C ASN A 441 8.35 -13.11 -14.12
N GLU A 442 8.29 -12.25 -13.10
CA GLU A 442 9.47 -11.57 -12.55
C GLU A 442 10.49 -12.58 -11.99
N ALA A 443 10.04 -13.54 -11.18
CA ALA A 443 10.89 -14.58 -10.60
C ALA A 443 11.59 -15.39 -11.70
N ARG A 444 10.84 -15.77 -12.75
CA ARG A 444 11.38 -16.44 -13.94
C ARG A 444 12.36 -15.58 -14.73
N THR A 445 12.16 -14.27 -14.76
CA THR A 445 12.98 -13.35 -15.55
C THR A 445 14.33 -13.11 -14.87
N TYR A 446 14.29 -12.67 -13.61
CA TYR A 446 15.47 -12.17 -12.89
C TYR A 446 16.15 -13.24 -12.03
N GLY A 447 15.46 -14.30 -11.60
CA GLY A 447 16.06 -15.42 -10.86
C GLY A 447 16.54 -15.07 -9.44
N ASP A 448 16.05 -13.96 -8.88
CA ASP A 448 16.44 -13.45 -7.56
C ASP A 448 15.31 -13.50 -6.52
N ILE A 449 14.15 -14.06 -6.85
CA ILE A 449 13.00 -14.16 -5.95
C ILE A 449 12.94 -15.54 -5.28
N GLN A 450 12.69 -15.53 -3.98
CA GLN A 450 12.26 -16.66 -3.16
C GLN A 450 10.80 -16.45 -2.76
N LEU A 451 9.91 -17.29 -3.26
CA LEU A 451 8.48 -17.25 -2.93
C LEU A 451 8.22 -17.93 -1.58
N MET A 452 7.37 -17.32 -0.76
CA MET A 452 6.99 -17.83 0.55
C MET A 452 5.59 -18.47 0.53
N PRO A 453 5.34 -19.55 1.28
CA PRO A 453 4.08 -20.31 1.26
C PRO A 453 2.96 -19.68 2.09
N PHE A 454 2.85 -18.34 2.06
CA PHE A 454 1.87 -17.56 2.80
C PHE A 454 1.62 -16.22 2.09
N VAL A 455 0.46 -15.62 2.32
CA VAL A 455 0.18 -14.23 1.92
C VAL A 455 0.90 -13.28 2.86
N ASP A 456 1.48 -12.21 2.31
CA ASP A 456 2.24 -11.26 3.11
C ASP A 456 1.36 -10.46 4.08
N TYR A 457 1.63 -10.65 5.37
CA TYR A 457 1.15 -9.81 6.46
C TYR A 457 2.33 -9.36 7.31
N TYR A 458 2.23 -8.17 7.90
CA TYR A 458 3.26 -7.64 8.78
C TYR A 458 3.58 -8.58 9.96
N SER A 459 2.57 -9.25 10.51
CA SER A 459 2.69 -10.24 11.60
C SER A 459 3.54 -11.46 11.24
N LEU A 460 3.81 -11.71 9.95
CA LEU A 460 4.50 -12.91 9.44
C LEU A 460 5.91 -12.64 8.94
N ILE A 461 6.41 -11.41 9.07
CA ILE A 461 7.75 -11.01 8.66
C ILE A 461 8.83 -11.91 9.32
N LEU A 462 8.60 -12.39 10.54
CA LEU A 462 9.47 -13.34 11.24
C LEU A 462 9.76 -14.61 10.43
N TRP A 463 8.77 -15.14 9.69
CA TRP A 463 8.96 -16.32 8.86
C TRP A 463 9.91 -16.07 7.69
N LYS A 464 9.95 -14.84 7.17
CA LYS A 464 10.95 -14.44 6.17
C LYS A 464 12.35 -14.43 6.76
N THR A 465 12.54 -13.97 8.01
CA THR A 465 13.84 -14.05 8.71
C THR A 465 14.34 -15.50 8.80
N ILE A 466 13.44 -16.42 9.18
CA ILE A 466 13.76 -17.85 9.23
C ILE A 466 14.13 -18.37 7.84
N ALA A 467 13.38 -17.98 6.80
CA ALA A 467 13.65 -18.36 5.42
C ALA A 467 15.02 -17.84 4.93
N ILE A 468 15.41 -16.62 5.30
CA ILE A 468 16.73 -16.05 5.00
C ILE A 468 17.83 -16.90 5.66
N CYS A 469 17.70 -17.25 6.94
CA CYS A 469 18.66 -18.12 7.63
C CYS A 469 18.77 -19.51 6.97
N ILE A 470 17.64 -20.11 6.57
CA ILE A 470 17.60 -21.39 5.86
C ILE A 470 18.34 -21.29 4.53
N TYR A 471 18.01 -20.29 3.71
CA TYR A 471 18.59 -20.14 2.38
C TYR A 471 20.10 -19.85 2.46
N GLY A 472 20.50 -18.92 3.32
CA GLY A 472 21.91 -18.56 3.51
C GLY A 472 22.77 -19.73 3.97
N THR A 473 22.21 -20.64 4.76
CA THR A 473 22.96 -21.79 5.31
C THR A 473 22.93 -23.03 4.42
N ASN A 474 21.76 -23.41 3.89
CA ASN A 474 21.59 -24.65 3.14
C ASN A 474 21.71 -24.49 1.62
N ALA A 475 21.28 -23.36 1.06
CA ALA A 475 21.36 -23.12 -0.38
C ALA A 475 22.73 -22.56 -0.78
N LEU A 476 23.25 -21.62 0.01
CA LEU A 476 24.46 -20.86 -0.33
C LEU A 476 25.69 -21.19 0.53
N SER A 477 25.50 -21.76 1.72
CA SER A 477 26.58 -22.00 2.68
C SER A 477 27.39 -20.73 3.01
N ALA A 478 26.73 -19.57 3.04
CA ALA A 478 27.35 -18.25 3.15
C ALA A 478 28.08 -18.04 4.48
N LYS A 479 29.18 -17.27 4.51
CA LYS A 479 29.91 -16.94 5.75
C LYS A 479 29.10 -16.02 6.67
N TYR A 480 28.44 -15.04 6.06
CA TYR A 480 27.57 -14.08 6.74
C TYR A 480 26.19 -14.05 6.08
N VAL A 481 25.15 -13.86 6.89
CA VAL A 481 23.76 -13.76 6.47
C VAL A 481 23.20 -12.43 6.94
N MET A 482 22.76 -11.61 5.99
CA MET A 482 22.20 -10.28 6.22
C MET A 482 20.71 -10.27 5.90
N LYS A 483 19.94 -9.60 6.74
CA LYS A 483 18.57 -9.17 6.45
C LYS A 483 18.57 -7.68 6.13
N THR A 484 17.74 -7.25 5.19
CA THR A 484 17.40 -5.84 4.93
C THR A 484 16.04 -5.73 4.26
N ASP A 485 15.57 -4.52 3.99
CA ASP A 485 14.24 -4.22 3.43
C ASP A 485 14.36 -3.65 2.00
N ASP A 486 13.28 -3.69 1.22
CA ASP A 486 13.27 -3.24 -0.19
C ASP A 486 13.27 -1.71 -0.37
N ASP A 487 13.21 -0.95 0.72
CA ASP A 487 13.44 0.50 0.83
C ASP A 487 14.76 0.85 1.51
N ALA A 488 15.68 -0.11 1.66
CA ALA A 488 17.03 0.14 2.13
C ALA A 488 18.01 0.29 0.96
N PHE A 489 18.83 1.33 1.01
CA PHE A 489 20.00 1.47 0.14
C PHE A 489 21.26 1.00 0.86
N VAL A 490 21.86 -0.09 0.38
CA VAL A 490 22.98 -0.75 1.06
C VAL A 490 24.31 -0.45 0.37
N ARG A 491 25.30 0.05 1.13
CA ARG A 491 26.71 0.15 0.72
C ARG A 491 27.41 -1.20 0.93
N VAL A 492 27.27 -2.10 -0.05
CA VAL A 492 27.82 -3.47 0.01
C VAL A 492 29.34 -3.47 0.22
N ASP A 493 30.05 -2.50 -0.36
CA ASP A 493 31.49 -2.30 -0.20
C ASP A 493 31.90 -1.95 1.25
N GLU A 494 31.14 -1.06 1.90
CA GLU A 494 31.36 -0.69 3.31
C GLU A 494 31.03 -1.85 4.25
N ILE A 495 29.94 -2.59 3.99
CA ILE A 495 29.58 -3.78 4.77
C ILE A 495 30.71 -4.81 4.74
N LEU A 496 31.21 -5.17 3.55
CA LEU A 496 32.31 -6.12 3.42
C LEU A 496 33.57 -5.61 4.13
N SER A 497 33.91 -4.33 3.97
CA SER A 497 35.06 -3.71 4.63
C SER A 497 34.92 -3.68 6.16
N SER A 498 33.72 -3.52 6.69
CA SER A 498 33.45 -3.62 8.13
C SER A 498 33.58 -5.04 8.65
N LEU A 499 33.04 -6.03 7.92
CA LEU A 499 33.15 -7.45 8.30
C LEU A 499 34.61 -7.91 8.29
N ASP A 500 35.39 -7.53 7.27
CA ASP A 500 36.82 -7.84 7.18
C ASP A 500 37.62 -7.19 8.32
N ARG A 501 37.28 -5.96 8.72
CA ARG A 501 37.91 -5.28 9.87
C ARG A 501 37.55 -5.91 11.21
N ALA A 502 36.29 -6.30 11.40
CA ALA A 502 35.85 -6.97 12.61
C ALA A 502 36.54 -8.34 12.75
N ASN A 503 36.70 -9.06 11.63
CA ASN A 503 37.34 -10.38 11.58
C ASN A 503 36.73 -11.40 12.57
N ILE A 504 35.41 -11.35 12.72
CA ILE A 504 34.63 -12.26 13.57
C ILE A 504 33.85 -13.20 12.66
N SER A 505 34.20 -14.48 12.67
CA SER A 505 33.57 -15.50 11.81
C SER A 505 32.51 -16.35 12.52
N HIS A 506 32.43 -16.26 13.84
CA HIS A 506 31.54 -17.06 14.70
C HIS A 506 30.91 -16.16 15.76
N GLY A 507 29.64 -16.41 16.10
CA GLY A 507 28.91 -15.66 17.12
C GLY A 507 28.68 -14.17 16.83
N LEU A 508 28.73 -13.71 15.58
CA LEU A 508 28.59 -12.28 15.25
C LEU A 508 27.12 -11.84 15.14
N LEU A 509 26.75 -10.76 15.83
CA LEU A 509 25.64 -9.88 15.46
C LEU A 509 26.20 -8.49 15.10
N TYR A 510 26.12 -8.11 13.83
CA TYR A 510 26.53 -6.80 13.33
C TYR A 510 25.32 -5.99 12.89
N GLY A 511 25.24 -4.72 13.28
CA GLY A 511 24.15 -3.83 12.89
C GLY A 511 24.14 -2.56 13.72
N ARG A 512 23.04 -1.80 13.69
CA ARG A 512 22.79 -0.78 14.72
C ARG A 512 22.24 -1.50 15.95
N VAL A 513 23.10 -1.81 16.91
CA VAL A 513 22.75 -2.63 18.09
C VAL A 513 22.18 -1.75 19.19
N ASN A 514 21.01 -2.12 19.70
CA ASN A 514 20.40 -1.54 20.88
C ASN A 514 20.46 -2.54 22.03
N SER A 515 21.09 -2.14 23.14
CA SER A 515 21.22 -2.98 24.35
C SER A 515 20.34 -2.54 25.51
N ASP A 516 19.66 -1.39 25.40
CA ASP A 516 18.97 -0.72 26.50
C ASP A 516 17.48 -0.47 26.19
N SER A 517 16.94 -1.12 25.16
CA SER A 517 15.55 -0.96 24.74
C SER A 517 14.56 -1.66 25.67
N GLN A 518 13.37 -1.07 25.79
CA GLN A 518 12.25 -1.63 26.54
C GLN A 518 11.05 -1.90 25.63
N PRO A 519 10.18 -2.87 25.97
CA PRO A 519 8.92 -3.07 25.27
C PRO A 519 8.05 -1.81 25.30
N HIS A 520 7.46 -1.44 24.16
CA HIS A 520 6.46 -0.37 24.15
C HIS A 520 5.19 -0.86 24.86
N ARG A 521 4.82 -0.20 25.96
CA ARG A 521 3.64 -0.55 26.76
C ARG A 521 2.40 0.29 26.46
N ASP A 522 2.49 1.19 25.49
CA ASP A 522 1.36 1.98 25.02
C ASP A 522 0.52 1.18 24.00
N PRO A 523 -0.76 0.85 24.30
CA PRO A 523 -1.65 0.10 23.40
C PRO A 523 -1.88 0.76 22.04
N TYR A 524 -1.64 2.06 21.90
CA TYR A 524 -1.78 2.80 20.64
C TYR A 524 -0.52 2.76 19.77
N SER A 525 0.59 2.25 20.29
CA SER A 525 1.82 2.08 19.52
C SER A 525 1.71 0.88 18.58
N LYS A 526 2.14 1.05 17.32
CA LYS A 526 2.28 -0.10 16.39
C LYS A 526 3.24 -1.18 16.89
N TRP A 527 4.14 -0.80 17.80
CA TRP A 527 5.12 -1.69 18.46
C TRP A 527 4.68 -2.14 19.84
N TYR A 528 3.40 -1.96 20.21
CA TYR A 528 2.87 -2.38 21.51
C TYR A 528 3.11 -3.87 21.78
N ILE A 529 3.59 -4.16 22.99
CA ILE A 529 3.83 -5.52 23.50
C ILE A 529 3.25 -5.64 24.91
N THR A 530 2.36 -6.61 25.11
CA THR A 530 1.69 -6.78 26.40
C THR A 530 2.62 -7.34 27.47
N PRO A 531 2.34 -7.13 28.77
CA PRO A 531 3.08 -7.78 29.85
C PRO A 531 3.05 -9.32 29.78
N GLU A 532 1.98 -9.90 29.24
CA GLU A 532 1.86 -11.35 29.05
C GLU A 532 2.77 -11.87 27.93
N GLU A 533 2.89 -11.13 26.82
CA GLU A 533 3.80 -11.47 25.71
C GLU A 533 5.27 -11.35 26.11
N TRP A 534 5.60 -10.33 26.90
CA TRP A 534 6.95 -10.12 27.42
C TRP A 534 6.90 -9.50 28.83
N PRO A 535 7.15 -10.28 29.90
CA PRO A 535 7.04 -9.79 31.28
C PRO A 535 8.26 -8.99 31.76
N GLU A 536 9.42 -9.18 31.11
CA GLU A 536 10.66 -8.51 31.51
C GLU A 536 10.60 -7.00 31.17
N GLU A 537 11.36 -6.20 31.91
CA GLU A 537 11.43 -4.74 31.71
C GLU A 537 12.19 -4.33 30.46
N SER A 538 13.15 -5.16 30.01
CA SER A 538 14.03 -4.87 28.87
C SER A 538 14.13 -6.04 27.89
N TYR A 539 14.50 -5.74 26.65
CA TYR A 539 14.89 -6.74 25.68
C TYR A 539 16.38 -7.07 25.78
N PRO A 540 16.81 -8.30 25.44
CA PRO A 540 18.23 -8.57 25.22
C PRO A 540 18.76 -7.77 24.03
N PRO A 541 20.10 -7.60 23.88
CA PRO A 541 20.64 -6.86 22.75
C PRO A 541 20.18 -7.38 21.38
N TRP A 542 19.67 -6.48 20.56
CA TRP A 542 19.17 -6.74 19.20
C TRP A 542 19.64 -5.64 18.25
N ALA A 543 19.52 -5.87 16.93
CA ALA A 543 19.94 -4.91 15.92
C ALA A 543 18.73 -4.41 15.12
N HIS A 544 18.66 -3.11 14.84
CA HIS A 544 17.51 -2.48 14.19
C HIS A 544 17.19 -3.06 12.80
N GLY A 545 15.88 -3.08 12.47
CA GLY A 545 15.30 -3.60 11.23
C GLY A 545 15.91 -3.20 9.87
N PRO A 546 16.39 -1.96 9.61
CA PRO A 546 16.89 -1.57 8.30
C PRO A 546 17.99 -2.48 7.73
N GLY A 547 18.78 -3.07 8.64
CA GLY A 547 19.63 -4.18 8.27
C GLY A 547 20.56 -4.63 9.39
N TYR A 548 20.69 -5.95 9.51
CA TYR A 548 21.61 -6.61 10.43
C TYR A 548 22.21 -7.86 9.79
N ILE A 549 23.35 -8.28 10.32
CA ILE A 549 24.13 -9.40 9.82
C ILE A 549 24.41 -10.35 10.98
N VAL A 550 24.22 -11.65 10.73
CA VAL A 550 24.63 -12.72 11.63
C VAL A 550 25.68 -13.60 10.97
N SER A 551 26.58 -14.16 11.77
CA SER A 551 27.49 -15.20 11.29
C SER A 551 26.76 -16.50 10.96
N LYS A 552 27.38 -17.32 10.10
CA LYS A 552 26.82 -18.60 9.63
C LYS A 552 26.37 -19.54 10.75
N ASP A 553 27.14 -19.62 11.84
CA ASP A 553 26.83 -20.47 12.99
C ASP A 553 25.55 -20.05 13.71
N ILE A 554 25.33 -18.74 13.90
CA ILE A 554 24.05 -18.22 14.42
C ILE A 554 22.91 -18.55 13.47
N ALA A 555 23.04 -18.24 12.17
CA ALA A 555 21.99 -18.54 11.20
C ALA A 555 21.65 -20.05 11.13
N LYS A 556 22.68 -20.91 11.25
CA LYS A 556 22.52 -22.37 11.27
C LYS A 556 21.82 -22.84 12.54
N GLU A 557 22.12 -22.22 13.67
CA GLU A 557 21.48 -22.54 14.94
C GLU A 557 20.02 -22.06 14.98
N VAL A 558 19.70 -20.90 14.40
CA VAL A 558 18.31 -20.48 14.15
C VAL A 558 17.57 -21.55 13.34
N TYR A 559 18.16 -22.01 12.23
CA TYR A 559 17.55 -23.06 11.41
C TYR A 559 17.35 -24.37 12.20
N ARG A 560 18.36 -24.80 12.98
CA ARG A 560 18.30 -26.02 13.79
C ARG A 560 17.18 -25.93 14.85
N LYS A 561 17.18 -24.87 15.66
CA LYS A 561 16.15 -24.64 16.69
C LYS A 561 14.77 -24.51 16.05
N HIS A 562 14.66 -23.86 14.89
CA HIS A 562 13.40 -23.77 14.15
C HIS A 562 12.86 -25.15 13.80
N LYS A 563 13.69 -26.00 13.19
CA LYS A 563 13.30 -27.36 12.77
C LYS A 563 12.82 -28.22 13.95
N ASN A 564 13.37 -27.97 15.14
CA ASN A 564 13.01 -28.68 16.36
C ASN A 564 11.82 -28.06 17.13
N GLY A 565 11.28 -26.92 16.68
CA GLY A 565 10.23 -26.20 17.41
C GLY A 565 10.73 -25.53 18.70
N GLU A 566 12.02 -25.26 18.79
CA GLU A 566 12.69 -24.69 19.97
C GLU A 566 12.79 -23.15 19.94
N LEU A 567 12.46 -22.50 18.81
CA LEU A 567 12.52 -21.04 18.71
C LEU A 567 11.32 -20.39 19.40
N LYS A 568 11.60 -19.43 20.29
CA LYS A 568 10.59 -18.51 20.82
C LYS A 568 10.14 -17.55 19.71
N MET A 569 8.93 -17.73 19.19
CA MET A 569 8.37 -16.81 18.20
C MET A 569 8.02 -15.48 18.86
N PHE A 570 8.30 -14.37 18.18
CA PHE A 570 8.05 -13.02 18.69
C PHE A 570 7.67 -12.08 17.54
N LYS A 571 6.67 -11.22 17.77
CA LYS A 571 6.06 -10.38 16.72
C LYS A 571 7.07 -9.44 16.03
N LEU A 572 7.98 -8.85 16.79
CA LEU A 572 9.03 -7.96 16.27
C LEU A 572 10.23 -8.84 15.84
N GLU A 573 10.53 -8.89 14.54
CA GLU A 573 11.46 -9.90 14.00
C GLU A 573 12.92 -9.63 14.38
N ASP A 574 13.28 -8.35 14.43
CA ASP A 574 14.59 -7.87 14.82
C ASP A 574 14.89 -8.16 16.31
N VAL A 575 13.90 -7.89 17.17
CA VAL A 575 13.95 -8.28 18.59
C VAL A 575 13.97 -9.81 18.74
N ALA A 576 13.21 -10.55 17.92
CA ALA A 576 13.22 -12.01 17.95
C ALA A 576 14.62 -12.59 17.68
N MET A 577 15.35 -12.03 16.71
CA MET A 577 16.74 -12.42 16.46
C MET A 577 17.63 -12.18 17.69
N GLY A 578 17.49 -11.03 18.36
CA GLY A 578 18.21 -10.75 19.60
C GLY A 578 17.87 -11.72 20.74
N ILE A 579 16.60 -12.10 20.87
CA ILE A 579 16.14 -13.12 21.83
C ILE A 579 16.82 -14.46 21.56
N TRP A 580 16.81 -14.93 20.31
CA TRP A 580 17.41 -16.22 19.94
C TRP A 580 18.92 -16.23 20.16
N ILE A 581 19.62 -15.15 19.81
CA ILE A 581 21.06 -15.02 20.03
C ILE A 581 21.37 -15.01 21.54
N ASN A 582 20.55 -14.35 22.34
CA ASN A 582 20.72 -14.34 23.80
C ASN A 582 20.49 -15.73 24.42
N GLU A 583 19.53 -16.50 23.91
CA GLU A 583 19.36 -17.92 24.29
C GLU A 583 20.60 -18.74 23.91
N MET A 584 21.12 -18.60 22.69
CA MET A 584 22.36 -19.28 22.26
C MET A 584 23.56 -18.90 23.13
N LYS A 585 23.65 -17.63 23.55
CA LYS A 585 24.70 -17.16 24.46
C LYS A 585 24.59 -17.83 25.83
N LYS A 586 23.37 -17.99 26.36
CA LYS A 586 23.12 -18.74 27.60
C LYS A 586 23.47 -20.23 27.45
N ASP A 587 23.26 -20.78 26.26
CA ASP A 587 23.64 -22.16 25.89
C ASP A 587 25.16 -22.34 25.66
N GLY A 588 25.96 -21.26 25.80
CA GLY A 588 27.43 -21.29 25.77
C GLY A 588 28.09 -20.77 24.49
N LEU A 589 27.33 -20.20 23.55
CA LEU A 589 27.89 -19.55 22.36
C LEU A 589 28.60 -18.23 22.73
N ASP A 590 29.86 -18.05 22.32
CA ASP A 590 30.57 -16.78 22.48
C ASP A 590 30.07 -15.75 21.45
N VAL A 591 29.07 -14.96 21.84
CA VAL A 591 28.47 -13.94 20.99
C VAL A 591 29.20 -12.60 21.08
N LYS A 592 29.53 -12.01 19.93
CA LYS A 592 30.07 -10.67 19.76
C LYS A 592 29.05 -9.75 19.10
N TYR A 593 28.87 -8.57 19.65
CA TYR A 593 27.99 -7.53 19.13
C TYR A 593 28.82 -6.41 18.52
N GLU A 594 28.68 -6.17 17.22
CA GLU A 594 29.36 -5.09 16.50
C GLU A 594 28.36 -4.01 16.13
N ASN A 595 28.46 -2.85 16.78
CA ASN A 595 27.55 -1.73 16.56
C ASN A 595 28.08 -0.77 15.47
N ASP A 596 27.28 -0.53 14.44
CA ASP A 596 27.57 0.46 13.40
C ASP A 596 26.46 1.52 13.31
N GLY A 597 26.73 2.70 13.88
CA GLY A 597 25.80 3.84 13.86
C GLY A 597 25.53 4.41 12.47
N ARG A 598 26.32 4.03 11.45
CA ARG A 598 26.11 4.44 10.04
C ARG A 598 24.98 3.66 9.38
N ILE A 599 24.40 2.67 10.05
CA ILE A 599 23.14 2.04 9.67
C ILE A 599 22.02 2.93 10.21
N LEU A 600 21.35 3.65 9.33
CA LEU A 600 20.35 4.65 9.69
C LEU A 600 18.98 3.98 9.83
N VAL A 601 18.26 4.33 10.88
CA VAL A 601 16.90 3.82 11.14
C VAL A 601 15.86 4.52 10.26
N GLU A 602 16.16 5.73 9.83
CA GLU A 602 15.29 6.55 9.00
C GLU A 602 16.13 7.51 8.16
N GLY A 603 15.73 7.71 6.92
CA GLY A 603 16.33 8.68 6.01
C GLY A 603 17.78 8.38 5.64
N CYS A 604 18.54 9.46 5.46
CA CYS A 604 19.91 9.43 4.96
C CYS A 604 20.77 10.50 5.64
N GLU A 605 22.00 10.15 6.03
CA GLU A 605 23.06 11.05 6.48
C GLU A 605 24.37 10.72 5.75
N ASP A 606 25.14 11.75 5.36
CA ASP A 606 26.40 11.56 4.63
C ASP A 606 27.36 10.62 5.41
N GLY A 607 27.93 9.64 4.72
CA GLY A 607 28.73 8.58 5.33
C GLY A 607 27.93 7.34 5.75
N TYR A 608 26.64 7.27 5.43
CA TYR A 608 25.81 6.09 5.68
C TYR A 608 26.40 4.79 5.09
N VAL A 609 26.14 3.69 5.78
CA VAL A 609 26.32 2.31 5.29
C VAL A 609 24.98 1.75 4.80
N ILE A 610 23.90 2.03 5.53
CA ILE A 610 22.54 1.78 5.11
C ILE A 610 21.74 3.07 5.29
N ALA A 611 21.13 3.55 4.21
CA ALA A 611 20.08 4.57 4.26
C ALA A 611 18.72 3.86 4.14
N HIS A 612 17.75 4.25 4.96
CA HIS A 612 16.47 3.55 5.11
C HIS A 612 15.30 4.43 4.69
N TYR A 613 14.15 3.83 4.35
CA TYR A 613 13.00 4.53 3.76
C TYR A 613 13.37 5.33 2.50
N GLN A 614 14.08 4.68 1.58
CA GLN A 614 14.47 5.25 0.29
C GLN A 614 13.50 4.80 -0.78
N GLU A 615 12.78 5.74 -1.39
CA GLU A 615 11.91 5.42 -2.53
C GLU A 615 12.76 5.03 -3.75
N PRO A 616 12.18 4.35 -4.76
CA PRO A 616 12.88 3.93 -5.97
C PRO A 616 13.75 5.02 -6.61
N ARG A 617 13.27 6.27 -6.60
CA ARG A 617 14.01 7.41 -7.16
C ARG A 617 15.20 7.82 -6.30
N ASP A 618 15.05 7.77 -4.98
CA ASP A 618 16.13 8.10 -4.05
C ASP A 618 17.26 7.10 -4.20
N MET A 619 16.93 5.81 -4.31
CA MET A 619 17.94 4.77 -4.58
C MET A 619 18.73 5.06 -5.87
N MET A 620 18.06 5.47 -6.95
CA MET A 620 18.74 5.83 -8.20
C MET A 620 19.67 7.03 -8.01
N CYS A 621 19.23 8.04 -7.26
CA CYS A 621 20.04 9.22 -6.95
C CYS A 621 21.25 8.88 -6.05
N LEU A 622 21.05 8.11 -4.99
CA LEU A 622 22.11 7.63 -4.10
C LEU A 622 23.15 6.81 -4.88
N TRP A 623 22.70 5.96 -5.81
CA TRP A 623 23.59 5.19 -6.68
C TRP A 623 24.41 6.06 -7.62
N ASP A 624 23.78 7.01 -8.31
CA ASP A 624 24.48 7.95 -9.19
C ASP A 624 25.54 8.77 -8.44
N LYS A 625 25.20 9.26 -7.24
CA LYS A 625 26.15 9.96 -6.38
C LYS A 625 27.30 9.05 -5.98
N PHE A 626 26.99 7.84 -5.50
CA PHE A 626 28.02 6.86 -5.16
C PHE A 626 28.94 6.56 -6.36
N GLN A 627 28.39 6.39 -7.57
CA GLN A 627 29.21 6.11 -8.75
C GLN A 627 30.21 7.23 -9.04
N LYS A 628 29.82 8.49 -8.80
CA LYS A 628 30.66 9.67 -9.03
C LYS A 628 31.67 9.93 -7.91
N THR A 629 31.25 9.77 -6.64
CA THR A 629 32.04 10.20 -5.48
C THR A 629 32.75 9.06 -4.76
N LYS A 630 32.27 7.82 -4.95
CA LYS A 630 32.62 6.63 -4.16
C LYS A 630 32.41 6.83 -2.65
N ARG A 631 31.47 7.72 -2.28
CA ARG A 631 31.09 8.03 -0.90
C ARG A 631 29.57 7.95 -0.76
N GLY A 632 29.10 7.64 0.45
CA GLY A 632 27.67 7.70 0.80
C GLY A 632 27.28 9.17 0.94
N THR A 633 26.64 9.74 -0.08
CA THR A 633 26.21 11.13 -0.07
C THR A 633 24.72 11.19 -0.35
N CYS A 634 23.97 11.80 0.56
CA CYS A 634 22.52 11.85 0.48
C CYS A 634 22.03 12.71 -0.67
N CYS A 635 20.86 12.38 -1.21
CA CYS A 635 20.14 13.24 -2.13
C CYS A 635 19.74 14.52 -1.36
N ARG A 636 20.09 15.70 -1.88
CA ARG A 636 19.67 16.95 -1.23
C ARG A 636 18.24 17.19 -1.66
N GLU A 637 17.34 17.34 -0.68
CA GLU A 637 15.96 17.80 -0.89
C GLU A 637 15.94 19.17 -1.59
#